data_AF-A0A6D0I981-F1
#
_entry.id   AF-A0A6D0I981-F1
#
_cell.length_a   1.000
_cell.length_b   1.000
_cell.length_c   1.000
_cell.angle_alpha   90.00
_cell.angle_beta   90.00
_cell.angle_gamma   90.00
#
_symmetry.space_group_name_H-M   'P 1'
#
loop_
_entity.id
_entity.type
_entity.pdbx_description
1 polymer ?
#
loop_
_entity_poly.entity_id
_entity_poly.type
_entity_poly.pdbx_seq_one_letter_code
_entity_poly.pdbx_strand_id
1 'polypeptide(L)'
;LVGGNYIGMMPGKGKEQDHFVALDTQPKYRLDNGDLMIHLQAPDLGSLNSGSLVYFRKIPVGKVYDYAINPNKQGVVIDVLIERRFTDLVKKGSRFWNVSGVDANVSISGAKVKLESLAALVNGAIAFDSPEESKPAEAEDTFGLYEDLAHSQRGVIIKLELPSGAGLTADSTPLMYQGLEVGQLTKLDLNPGGKVTGEMTVDPSVVTLLRENTRIELRNPKLSLSDANLSALLTGKTFELVPGDGEPRKEFVVVPGEKALLHEPDVLTLTLTAPESYGIDAGQPLILHGVQVGQVIDRKLTSKGVTFTVAIEPQHRELVKGDSKFVVNSRVDVKVGLDGVEFLGASASEWINGGIRILPGDKGEMKASYPLYANLEKALENSLSDLPTTTVSLSAETLPDVQAGSVVLYRKFEVGEVITVRPRTNAFDIDLHIKPEYRNLLTSNSVFWAEGGAKVQLNGSGLTVQASPLSRALKGAISFDNLSGASASQRKGDKRILYASETAARAVGGQITLHAFDAGKLAVGMPIRYLGIDIGQIQTLDLITARNEVQAKAVLYPEYVQTFARGGTRFSVVTPQISAAGVEHLDTILQPYINVEPGRGNPRRDFELQEATITDSRYLDGLSIIVEAPEAGSLGIGTPVLFRGLEVGTVTGITLGTLSDRVM
;
A
#
# COMPACT_ATOMS: atom_id res chain seq x y z
N LEU A 1 56.09 55.46 13.93
CA LEU A 1 57.24 55.49 13.00
C LEU A 1 56.71 55.39 11.57
N VAL A 2 56.14 56.47 11.06
CA VAL A 2 55.89 56.65 9.62
C VAL A 2 56.73 57.88 9.27
N GLY A 3 57.52 57.80 8.20
CA GLY A 3 58.58 58.79 7.88
C GLY A 3 58.07 60.20 7.60
N GLY A 4 58.98 61.10 7.23
CA GLY A 4 58.64 62.48 6.85
C GLY A 4 58.17 62.62 5.40
N ASN A 5 57.38 63.66 5.13
CA ASN A 5 56.91 63.99 3.78
C ASN A 5 58.06 64.54 2.91
N TYR A 6 57.97 64.32 1.60
CA TYR A 6 58.84 64.94 0.59
C TYR A 6 58.03 65.42 -0.62
N ILE A 7 58.61 66.33 -1.40
CA ILE A 7 58.09 66.74 -2.71
C ILE A 7 58.99 66.17 -3.81
N GLY A 8 58.40 65.57 -4.83
CA GLY A 8 59.10 65.12 -6.02
C GLY A 8 59.10 66.22 -7.08
N MET A 9 60.20 66.36 -7.81
CA MET A 9 60.27 67.26 -8.97
C MET A 9 60.67 66.48 -10.22
N MET A 10 60.14 66.90 -11.36
CA MET A 10 60.43 66.30 -12.66
C MET A 10 60.80 67.42 -13.65
N PRO A 11 62.09 67.68 -13.88
CA PRO A 11 62.51 68.74 -14.78
C PRO A 11 62.16 68.37 -16.23
N GLY A 12 61.56 69.31 -16.96
CA GLY A 12 61.28 69.21 -18.40
C GLY A 12 62.18 70.12 -19.23
N LYS A 13 62.01 70.12 -20.56
CA LYS A 13 62.72 71.01 -21.49
C LYS A 13 62.22 72.48 -21.47
N GLY A 14 61.57 72.91 -20.39
CA GLY A 14 60.96 74.23 -20.27
C GLY A 14 61.99 75.37 -20.23
N LYS A 15 61.50 76.60 -20.15
CA LYS A 15 62.33 77.79 -19.88
C LYS A 15 62.52 77.97 -18.37
N GLU A 16 63.55 78.73 -17.99
CA GLU A 16 63.79 79.16 -16.60
C GLU A 16 62.51 79.77 -15.99
N GLN A 17 62.18 79.35 -14.78
CA GLN A 17 60.94 79.70 -14.07
C GLN A 17 61.17 79.55 -12.56
N ASP A 18 60.60 80.46 -11.76
CA ASP A 18 60.67 80.46 -10.29
C ASP A 18 59.30 80.18 -9.61
N HIS A 19 58.19 80.35 -10.33
CA HIS A 19 56.84 80.03 -9.87
C HIS A 19 56.33 78.70 -10.45
N PHE A 20 56.03 77.75 -9.57
CA PHE A 20 55.54 76.41 -9.91
C PHE A 20 54.18 76.14 -9.28
N VAL A 21 53.29 75.51 -10.04
CA VAL A 21 52.02 74.95 -9.53
C VAL A 21 52.25 73.48 -9.24
N ALA A 22 52.00 73.06 -8.00
CA ALA A 22 52.07 71.66 -7.63
C ALA A 22 50.97 70.87 -8.35
N LEU A 23 51.28 69.66 -8.79
CA LEU A 23 50.29 68.74 -9.35
C LEU A 23 49.48 68.10 -8.22
N ASP A 24 48.18 67.90 -8.44
CA ASP A 24 47.29 67.25 -7.47
C ASP A 24 47.60 65.74 -7.29
N THR A 25 48.26 65.13 -8.28
CA THR A 25 48.66 63.73 -8.28
C THR A 25 50.03 63.53 -8.94
N GLN A 26 50.64 62.37 -8.70
CA GLN A 26 51.90 62.00 -9.34
C GLN A 26 51.74 62.00 -10.88
N PRO A 27 52.58 62.72 -11.63
CA PRO A 27 52.53 62.68 -13.08
C PRO A 27 52.94 61.29 -13.59
N LYS A 28 52.23 60.77 -14.60
CA LYS A 28 52.60 59.53 -15.30
C LYS A 28 53.92 59.74 -16.04
N TYR A 29 55.02 59.26 -15.47
CA TYR A 29 56.35 59.31 -16.08
C TYR A 29 56.82 57.92 -16.49
N ARG A 30 57.12 57.77 -17.77
CA ARG A 30 57.74 56.56 -18.33
C ARG A 30 59.25 56.75 -18.35
N LEU A 31 59.93 56.23 -17.33
CA LEU A 31 61.33 55.85 -17.48
C LEU A 31 61.34 54.52 -18.21
N ASP A 32 61.80 54.52 -19.46
CA ASP A 32 61.96 53.30 -20.25
C ASP A 32 63.21 52.54 -19.77
N ASN A 33 63.13 52.00 -18.55
CA ASN A 33 64.21 51.27 -17.89
C ASN A 33 64.20 49.76 -18.27
N GLY A 34 63.35 49.37 -19.22
CA GLY A 34 63.12 47.99 -19.63
C GLY A 34 62.11 47.22 -18.77
N ASP A 35 61.46 47.88 -17.82
CA ASP A 35 60.31 47.32 -17.10
C ASP A 35 59.08 47.27 -18.02
N LEU A 36 58.20 46.30 -17.78
CA LEU A 36 56.98 46.11 -18.57
C LEU A 36 55.79 46.71 -17.84
N MET A 37 55.20 47.78 -18.40
CA MET A 37 53.93 48.33 -17.94
C MET A 37 52.78 47.61 -18.64
N ILE A 38 51.79 47.13 -17.88
CA ILE A 38 50.55 46.53 -18.39
C ILE A 38 49.35 47.14 -17.67
N HIS A 39 48.16 47.00 -18.26
CA HIS A 39 46.91 47.49 -17.69
C HIS A 39 46.02 46.32 -17.28
N LEU A 40 45.52 46.35 -16.06
CA LEU A 40 44.52 45.40 -15.59
C LEU A 40 43.16 46.08 -15.52
N GLN A 41 42.13 45.43 -16.05
CA GLN A 41 40.74 45.89 -15.95
C GLN A 41 40.00 45.11 -14.88
N ALA A 42 39.36 45.84 -13.97
CA ALA A 42 38.56 45.30 -12.88
C ALA A 42 37.25 46.08 -12.72
N PRO A 43 36.17 45.47 -12.20
CA PRO A 43 34.92 46.17 -11.91
C PRO A 43 35.08 47.20 -10.78
N ASP A 44 35.99 46.95 -9.83
CA ASP A 44 36.39 47.87 -8.76
C ASP A 44 37.89 47.68 -8.41
N LEU A 45 38.41 48.51 -7.51
CA LEU A 45 39.82 48.45 -7.08
C LEU A 45 40.10 47.31 -6.08
N GLY A 46 39.07 46.76 -5.43
CA GLY A 46 39.20 45.84 -4.31
C GLY A 46 40.02 46.44 -3.15
N SER A 47 40.91 45.63 -2.59
CA SER A 47 41.85 46.00 -1.51
C SER A 47 43.27 46.35 -2.03
N LEU A 48 43.39 46.64 -3.33
CA LEU A 48 44.65 47.04 -3.95
C LEU A 48 44.94 48.52 -3.70
N ASN A 49 46.22 48.86 -3.59
CA ASN A 49 46.75 50.20 -3.38
C ASN A 49 47.92 50.45 -4.34
N SER A 50 48.33 51.71 -4.51
CA SER A 50 49.61 52.00 -5.17
C SER A 50 50.74 51.37 -4.36
N GLY A 51 51.56 50.55 -5.01
CA GLY A 51 52.61 49.75 -4.37
C GLY A 51 52.21 48.33 -3.95
N SER A 52 50.96 47.88 -4.14
CA SER A 52 50.58 46.46 -3.97
C SER A 52 51.49 45.57 -4.81
N LEU A 53 51.90 44.41 -4.28
CA LEU A 53 52.84 43.53 -4.96
C LEU A 53 52.16 42.65 -6.01
N VAL A 54 52.90 42.33 -7.07
CA VAL A 54 52.49 41.37 -8.10
C VAL A 54 53.36 40.12 -8.01
N TYR A 55 52.71 38.96 -7.90
CA TYR A 55 53.34 37.67 -7.66
C TYR A 55 53.22 36.73 -8.85
N PHE A 56 54.32 36.03 -9.15
CA PHE A 56 54.32 34.84 -9.99
C PHE A 56 54.84 33.67 -9.16
N ARG A 57 54.06 32.59 -9.02
CA ARG A 57 54.40 31.46 -8.13
C ARG A 57 54.85 31.89 -6.72
N LYS A 58 54.17 32.90 -6.15
CA LYS A 58 54.47 33.53 -4.84
C LYS A 58 55.81 34.28 -4.75
N ILE A 59 56.48 34.55 -5.87
CA ILE A 59 57.67 35.40 -5.94
C ILE A 59 57.23 36.80 -6.39
N PRO A 60 57.60 37.89 -5.67
CA PRO A 60 57.26 39.24 -6.09
C PRO A 60 58.07 39.59 -7.34
N VAL A 61 57.36 39.90 -8.43
CA VAL A 61 57.94 40.18 -9.76
C VAL A 61 57.56 41.56 -10.30
N GLY A 62 56.74 42.30 -9.57
CA GLY A 62 56.28 43.63 -9.94
C GLY A 62 55.44 44.27 -8.85
N LYS A 63 54.85 45.42 -9.17
CA LYS A 63 53.98 46.17 -8.28
C LYS A 63 52.92 46.97 -9.04
N VAL A 64 51.80 47.24 -8.39
CA VAL A 64 50.82 48.23 -8.84
C VAL A 64 51.49 49.60 -8.82
N TYR A 65 51.50 50.26 -9.96
CA TYR A 65 52.08 51.58 -10.15
C TYR A 65 51.04 52.68 -9.85
N ASP A 66 49.89 52.59 -10.51
CA ASP A 66 48.81 53.58 -10.43
C ASP A 66 47.45 52.92 -10.69
N TYR A 67 46.35 53.61 -10.41
CA TYR A 67 45.01 53.17 -10.77
C TYR A 67 44.11 54.37 -11.06
N ALA A 68 43.19 54.20 -12.01
CA ALA A 68 42.24 55.23 -12.41
C ALA A 68 40.88 54.65 -12.76
N ILE A 69 39.82 55.40 -12.47
CA ILE A 69 38.46 55.03 -12.90
C ILE A 69 38.37 55.15 -14.43
N ASN A 70 37.78 54.14 -15.07
CA ASN A 70 37.56 54.13 -16.51
C ASN A 70 36.68 55.33 -16.93
N PRO A 71 36.88 55.91 -18.13
CA PRO A 71 36.04 57.01 -18.61
C PRO A 71 34.54 56.69 -18.63
N ASN A 72 34.17 55.42 -18.82
CA ASN A 72 32.78 54.93 -18.81
C ASN A 72 32.18 54.77 -17.40
N LYS A 73 32.97 54.96 -16.33
CA LYS A 73 32.58 54.77 -14.92
C LYS A 73 32.08 53.36 -14.55
N GLN A 74 32.34 52.35 -15.39
CA GLN A 74 31.91 50.96 -15.16
C GLN A 74 33.02 50.07 -14.58
N GLY A 75 34.21 50.62 -14.31
CA GLY A 75 35.32 49.88 -13.75
C GLY A 75 36.55 50.74 -13.51
N VAL A 76 37.65 50.08 -13.17
CA VAL A 76 38.95 50.69 -12.86
C VAL A 76 40.01 50.05 -13.76
N VAL A 77 40.94 50.87 -14.26
CA VAL A 77 42.20 50.41 -14.85
C VAL A 77 43.28 50.53 -13.80
N ILE A 78 44.00 49.43 -13.58
CA ILE A 78 45.09 49.31 -12.62
C ILE A 78 46.38 49.11 -13.43
N ASP A 79 47.26 50.10 -13.37
CA ASP A 79 48.54 50.08 -14.06
C ASP A 79 49.55 49.28 -13.23
N VAL A 80 50.07 48.20 -13.81
CA VAL A 80 51.02 47.29 -13.16
C VAL A 80 52.37 47.36 -13.85
N LEU A 81 53.42 47.52 -13.04
CA LEU A 81 54.80 47.52 -13.51
C LEU A 81 55.50 46.21 -13.12
N ILE A 82 55.89 45.43 -14.12
CA ILE A 82 56.65 44.19 -13.97
C ILE A 82 58.13 44.48 -14.18
N GLU A 83 58.99 43.97 -13.29
CA GLU A 83 60.43 44.23 -13.36
C GLU A 83 61.04 43.62 -14.65
N ARG A 84 62.04 44.32 -15.23
CA ARG A 84 62.72 43.93 -16.48
C ARG A 84 63.13 42.45 -16.58
N ARG A 85 63.58 41.84 -15.49
CA ARG A 85 64.03 40.43 -15.47
C ARG A 85 62.90 39.40 -15.52
N PHE A 86 61.66 39.84 -15.35
CA PHE A 86 60.47 39.01 -15.26
C PHE A 86 59.46 39.27 -16.38
N THR A 87 59.77 40.14 -17.34
CA THR A 87 58.88 40.50 -18.45
C THR A 87 58.50 39.29 -19.30
N ASP A 88 59.43 38.35 -19.50
CA ASP A 88 59.19 37.09 -20.24
C ASP A 88 58.16 36.16 -19.59
N LEU A 89 57.88 36.35 -18.29
CA LEU A 89 56.85 35.59 -17.58
C LEU A 89 55.44 36.01 -18.02
N VAL A 90 55.24 37.25 -18.47
CA VAL A 90 53.92 37.72 -18.88
C VAL A 90 53.73 37.40 -20.36
N LYS A 91 52.66 36.68 -20.67
CA LYS A 91 52.30 36.29 -22.03
C LYS A 91 50.92 36.85 -22.38
N LYS A 92 50.59 36.90 -23.67
CA LYS A 92 49.26 37.34 -24.14
C LYS A 92 48.11 36.51 -23.55
N GLY A 93 48.37 35.25 -23.18
CA GLY A 93 47.40 34.36 -22.52
C GLY A 93 47.50 34.31 -21.00
N SER A 94 48.21 35.25 -20.35
CA SER A 94 48.30 35.33 -18.89
C SER A 94 46.95 35.71 -18.27
N ARG A 95 46.68 35.18 -17.08
CA ARG A 95 45.49 35.51 -16.29
C ARG A 95 45.94 36.04 -14.94
N PHE A 96 45.42 37.19 -14.55
CA PHE A 96 45.73 37.88 -13.30
C PHE A 96 44.53 37.75 -12.37
N TRP A 97 44.76 37.45 -11.09
CA TRP A 97 43.71 37.41 -10.08
C TRP A 97 44.14 38.10 -8.80
N ASN A 98 43.15 38.59 -8.06
CA ASN A 98 43.36 39.20 -6.77
C ASN A 98 43.63 38.11 -5.71
N VAL A 99 44.65 38.31 -4.87
CA VAL A 99 44.98 37.42 -3.74
C VAL A 99 45.00 38.18 -2.41
N SER A 100 44.31 39.31 -2.38
CA SER A 100 44.24 40.20 -1.22
C SER A 100 43.19 39.73 -0.22
N GLY A 101 43.49 39.84 1.06
CA GLY A 101 42.59 39.43 2.15
C GLY A 101 42.86 38.03 2.70
N VAL A 102 41.98 37.58 3.59
CA VAL A 102 42.04 36.25 4.21
C VAL A 102 40.87 35.44 3.70
N ASP A 103 41.14 34.26 3.17
CA ASP A 103 40.09 33.28 2.85
C ASP A 103 40.01 32.27 4.02
N ALA A 104 38.89 32.36 4.74
CA ALA A 104 38.60 31.52 5.88
C ALA A 104 37.37 30.65 5.56
N ASN A 105 37.63 29.42 5.14
CA ASN A 105 36.58 28.46 4.87
C ASN A 105 36.26 27.68 6.14
N VAL A 106 35.09 27.95 6.73
CA VAL A 106 34.57 27.21 7.87
C VAL A 106 33.62 26.13 7.36
N SER A 107 34.06 24.88 7.39
CA SER A 107 33.22 23.73 7.06
C SER A 107 32.87 22.93 8.31
N ILE A 108 31.87 22.06 8.19
CA ILE A 108 31.47 21.10 9.22
C ILE A 108 32.57 20.08 9.57
N SER A 109 33.53 19.85 8.68
CA SER A 109 34.70 18.98 8.90
C SER A 109 35.88 19.72 9.53
N GLY A 110 35.76 21.04 9.76
CA GLY A 110 36.75 21.87 10.42
C GLY A 110 36.90 23.25 9.77
N ALA A 111 37.56 24.17 10.46
CA ALA A 111 37.92 25.47 9.88
C ALA A 111 39.29 25.38 9.20
N LYS A 112 39.33 25.62 7.88
CA LYS A 112 40.57 25.76 7.13
C LYS A 112 40.77 27.24 6.81
N VAL A 113 41.67 27.87 7.57
CA VAL A 113 42.11 29.23 7.28
C VAL A 113 43.38 29.13 6.43
N LYS A 114 43.31 29.57 5.17
CA LYS A 114 44.46 29.59 4.28
C LYS A 114 44.93 31.02 4.12
N LEU A 115 46.14 31.29 4.58
CA LEU A 115 46.76 32.60 4.49
C LEU A 115 47.82 32.56 3.39
N GLU A 116 47.55 33.20 2.26
CA GLU A 116 48.44 33.10 1.08
C GLU A 116 49.70 33.96 1.25
N SER A 117 49.57 35.15 1.81
CA SER A 117 50.68 36.06 2.11
C SER A 117 50.27 37.07 3.19
N LEU A 118 51.09 37.21 4.24
CA LEU A 118 50.86 38.20 5.29
C LEU A 118 50.96 39.64 4.74
N ALA A 119 51.78 39.86 3.70
CA ALA A 119 51.92 41.15 3.05
C ALA A 119 50.66 41.53 2.23
N ALA A 120 50.00 40.53 1.64
CA ALA A 120 48.76 40.72 0.87
C ALA A 120 47.56 41.11 1.75
N LEU A 121 47.60 40.82 3.05
CA LEU A 121 46.55 41.24 3.99
C LEU A 121 46.52 42.74 4.25
N VAL A 122 47.69 43.38 4.23
CA VAL A 122 47.83 44.78 4.64
C VAL A 122 47.76 45.71 3.44
N ASN A 123 48.49 45.38 2.37
CA ASN A 123 48.63 46.26 1.21
C ASN A 123 47.93 45.74 -0.05
N GLY A 124 47.29 44.57 0.00
CA GLY A 124 46.78 43.89 -1.19
C GLY A 124 47.88 43.35 -2.11
N ALA A 125 47.52 42.36 -2.93
CA ALA A 125 48.41 41.76 -3.91
C ALA A 125 47.64 41.15 -5.08
N ILE A 126 48.34 41.05 -6.21
CA ILE A 126 47.88 40.41 -7.44
C ILE A 126 48.77 39.20 -7.69
N ALA A 127 48.20 38.08 -8.09
CA ALA A 127 48.96 36.95 -8.61
C ALA A 127 48.59 36.71 -10.08
N PHE A 128 49.48 36.06 -10.82
CA PHE A 128 49.16 35.66 -12.18
C PHE A 128 49.75 34.30 -12.54
N ASP A 129 49.13 33.67 -13.54
CA ASP A 129 49.62 32.49 -14.23
C ASP A 129 49.91 32.81 -15.68
N SER A 130 50.79 32.03 -16.28
CA SER A 130 51.26 32.22 -17.63
C SER A 130 51.33 30.90 -18.39
N PRO A 131 50.67 30.79 -19.56
CA PRO A 131 50.70 29.57 -20.35
C PRO A 131 52.08 29.31 -20.96
N GLU A 132 52.40 28.03 -21.11
CA GLU A 132 53.65 27.57 -21.73
C GLU A 132 53.69 27.93 -23.22
N GLU A 133 52.57 27.80 -23.94
CA GLU A 133 52.45 28.17 -25.35
C GLU A 133 51.66 29.46 -25.55
N SER A 134 52.33 30.62 -25.47
CA SER A 134 51.77 31.91 -25.86
C SER A 134 52.87 32.93 -26.16
N LYS A 135 52.55 33.93 -26.98
CA LYS A 135 53.48 35.04 -27.30
C LYS A 135 53.71 35.91 -26.04
N PRO A 136 54.91 36.48 -25.83
CA PRO A 136 55.14 37.47 -24.78
C PRO A 136 54.14 38.62 -24.86
N ALA A 137 53.76 39.16 -23.71
CA ALA A 137 52.99 40.39 -23.63
C ALA A 137 53.87 41.59 -24.03
N GLU A 138 53.24 42.60 -24.60
CA GLU A 138 53.87 43.86 -25.00
C GLU A 138 53.49 44.96 -24.01
N ALA A 139 54.25 46.06 -24.00
CA ALA A 139 53.95 47.20 -23.15
C ALA A 139 52.55 47.75 -23.46
N GLU A 140 51.83 48.14 -22.41
CA GLU A 140 50.46 48.66 -22.43
C GLU A 140 49.41 47.61 -22.86
N ASP A 141 49.76 46.32 -22.90
CA ASP A 141 48.76 45.26 -23.05
C ASP A 141 47.75 45.28 -21.91
N THR A 142 46.51 44.95 -22.24
CA THR A 142 45.40 44.92 -21.28
C THR A 142 45.01 43.49 -20.92
N PHE A 143 44.82 43.23 -19.63
CA PHE A 143 44.35 41.94 -19.10
C PHE A 143 43.16 42.15 -18.16
N GLY A 144 42.31 41.14 -18.02
CA GLY A 144 41.29 41.12 -16.97
C GLY A 144 41.91 40.74 -15.62
N LEU A 145 41.49 41.42 -14.55
CA LEU A 145 41.77 41.02 -13.18
C LEU A 145 40.58 40.23 -12.64
N TYR A 146 40.76 38.92 -12.47
CA TYR A 146 39.79 38.04 -11.82
C TYR A 146 39.74 38.29 -10.31
N GLU A 147 38.60 38.04 -9.70
CA GLU A 147 38.42 38.25 -8.26
C GLU A 147 39.23 37.27 -7.40
N ASP A 148 39.45 36.05 -7.89
CA ASP A 148 40.21 35.02 -7.21
C ASP A 148 40.83 34.00 -8.20
N LEU A 149 41.52 33.00 -7.64
CA LEU A 149 42.13 31.92 -8.40
C LEU A 149 41.08 31.03 -9.11
N ALA A 150 39.92 30.77 -8.49
CA ALA A 150 38.89 29.88 -9.04
C ALA A 150 38.30 30.46 -10.33
N HIS A 151 37.99 31.74 -10.34
CA HIS A 151 37.50 32.47 -11.51
C HIS A 151 38.55 32.61 -12.63
N SER A 152 39.83 32.53 -12.28
CA SER A 152 40.93 32.52 -13.25
C SER A 152 41.15 31.17 -13.93
N GLN A 153 40.50 30.08 -13.46
CA GLN A 153 40.74 28.74 -14.01
C GLN A 153 40.35 28.64 -15.49
N ARG A 154 41.19 27.92 -16.24
CA ARG A 154 40.95 27.63 -17.66
C ARG A 154 39.94 26.49 -17.75
N GLY A 155 38.78 26.77 -18.34
CA GLY A 155 37.76 25.77 -18.60
C GLY A 155 36.93 26.12 -19.81
N VAL A 156 36.11 25.18 -20.25
CA VAL A 156 35.13 25.42 -21.32
C VAL A 156 33.81 25.82 -20.68
N ILE A 157 33.22 26.93 -21.14
CA ILE A 157 31.90 27.36 -20.69
C ILE A 157 30.83 26.53 -21.38
N ILE A 158 29.95 25.95 -20.58
CA ILE A 158 28.79 25.16 -20.98
C ILE A 158 27.54 25.86 -20.48
N LYS A 159 26.56 26.07 -21.36
CA LYS A 159 25.27 26.66 -20.98
C LYS A 159 24.28 25.58 -20.57
N LEU A 160 23.51 25.88 -19.53
CA LEU A 160 22.54 24.98 -18.93
C LEU A 160 21.15 25.62 -18.95
N GLU A 161 20.15 24.93 -19.48
CA GLU A 161 18.75 25.22 -19.20
C GLU A 161 18.32 24.40 -17.98
N LEU A 162 17.94 25.09 -16.90
CA LEU A 162 17.70 24.49 -15.59
C LEU A 162 16.20 24.42 -15.31
N PRO A 163 15.71 23.33 -14.67
CA PRO A 163 14.28 23.22 -14.32
C PRO A 163 13.88 24.21 -13.22
N SER A 164 14.82 24.56 -12.32
CA SER A 164 14.65 25.59 -11.28
C SER A 164 16.03 25.98 -10.71
N GLY A 165 16.12 27.16 -10.09
CA GLY A 165 17.31 27.59 -9.35
C GLY A 165 17.38 27.10 -7.90
N ALA A 166 16.37 26.34 -7.44
CA ALA A 166 16.24 25.97 -6.04
C ALA A 166 17.36 25.00 -5.61
N GLY A 167 18.13 25.38 -4.59
CA GLY A 167 19.24 24.57 -4.07
C GLY A 167 20.47 24.51 -4.99
N LEU A 168 20.55 25.41 -5.97
CA LEU A 168 21.73 25.63 -6.79
C LEU A 168 22.40 26.93 -6.33
N THR A 169 23.72 26.98 -6.38
CA THR A 169 24.50 28.15 -5.96
C THR A 169 25.65 28.36 -6.93
N ALA A 170 25.75 29.57 -7.48
CA ALA A 170 26.90 29.95 -8.28
C ALA A 170 28.17 29.79 -7.45
N ASP A 171 29.22 29.28 -8.08
CA ASP A 171 30.55 29.04 -7.54
C ASP A 171 30.60 27.99 -6.41
N SER A 172 29.49 27.30 -6.14
CA SER A 172 29.43 26.23 -5.11
C SER A 172 28.83 24.91 -5.60
N THR A 173 28.01 24.89 -6.65
CA THR A 173 27.40 23.64 -7.14
C THR A 173 28.30 22.91 -8.15
N PRO A 174 28.83 21.72 -7.84
CA PRO A 174 29.76 21.00 -8.70
C PRO A 174 29.06 20.15 -9.76
N LEU A 175 29.79 19.91 -10.85
CA LEU A 175 29.57 18.84 -11.80
C LEU A 175 30.44 17.65 -11.43
N MET A 176 29.79 16.54 -11.12
CA MET A 176 30.40 15.28 -10.75
C MET A 176 30.45 14.36 -11.96
N TYR A 177 31.56 13.63 -12.10
CA TYR A 177 31.69 12.51 -13.02
C TYR A 177 32.50 11.42 -12.33
N GLN A 178 31.93 10.21 -12.24
CA GLN A 178 32.57 9.07 -11.57
C GLN A 178 33.00 9.38 -10.12
N GLY A 179 32.22 10.23 -9.43
CA GLY A 179 32.50 10.67 -8.07
C GLY A 179 33.59 11.73 -7.91
N LEU A 180 34.14 12.28 -9.01
CA LEU A 180 35.10 13.38 -9.01
C LEU A 180 34.46 14.68 -9.49
N GLU A 181 34.86 15.80 -8.91
CA GLU A 181 34.47 17.14 -9.39
C GLU A 181 35.22 17.46 -10.69
N VAL A 182 34.47 17.73 -11.75
CA VAL A 182 35.00 17.98 -13.11
C VAL A 182 34.50 19.29 -13.71
N GLY A 183 33.74 20.07 -12.95
CA GLY A 183 33.26 21.39 -13.34
C GLY A 183 32.48 22.06 -12.23
N GLN A 184 32.19 23.34 -12.41
CA GLN A 184 31.52 24.17 -11.42
C GLN A 184 30.48 25.06 -12.09
N LEU A 185 29.29 25.17 -11.51
CA LEU A 185 28.29 26.16 -11.92
C LEU A 185 28.82 27.55 -11.55
N THR A 186 29.15 28.39 -12.52
CA THR A 186 29.74 29.72 -12.30
C THR A 186 28.73 30.86 -12.47
N LYS A 187 27.54 30.57 -13.02
CA LYS A 187 26.50 31.59 -13.19
C LYS A 187 25.10 31.00 -13.11
N LEU A 188 24.18 31.76 -12.53
CA LEU A 188 22.76 31.42 -12.44
C LEU A 188 21.91 32.66 -12.71
N ASP A 189 21.06 32.61 -13.74
CA ASP A 189 20.23 33.72 -14.18
C ASP A 189 18.74 33.30 -14.22
N LEU A 190 17.85 34.22 -13.83
CA LEU A 190 16.41 34.09 -14.02
C LEU A 190 15.98 34.96 -15.21
N ASN A 191 15.70 34.31 -16.34
CA ASN A 191 15.27 34.98 -17.56
C ASN A 191 13.76 35.30 -17.53
N PRO A 192 13.31 36.28 -18.34
CA PRO A 192 11.89 36.56 -18.53
C PRO A 192 11.08 35.30 -18.89
N GLY A 193 9.86 35.18 -18.34
CA GLY A 193 9.01 34.00 -18.51
C GLY A 193 9.26 32.87 -17.51
N GLY A 194 10.09 33.11 -16.47
CA GLY A 194 10.33 32.14 -15.40
C GLY A 194 11.33 31.05 -15.77
N LYS A 195 12.08 31.22 -16.87
CA LYS A 195 13.12 30.28 -17.30
C LYS A 195 14.40 30.51 -16.52
N VAL A 196 14.92 29.46 -15.90
CA VAL A 196 16.21 29.51 -15.21
C VAL A 196 17.30 28.99 -16.13
N THR A 197 18.38 29.73 -16.30
CA THR A 197 19.57 29.29 -17.06
C THR A 197 20.81 29.43 -16.20
N GLY A 198 21.83 28.65 -16.51
CA GLY A 198 23.14 28.76 -15.87
C GLY A 198 24.28 28.62 -16.86
N GLU A 199 25.46 29.04 -16.42
CA GLU A 199 26.72 28.77 -17.10
C GLU A 199 27.62 27.98 -16.15
N MET A 200 28.29 26.97 -16.70
CA MET A 200 29.18 26.08 -15.97
C MET A 200 30.54 26.05 -16.65
N THR A 201 31.58 26.15 -15.84
CA THR A 201 32.96 25.99 -16.29
C THR A 201 33.38 24.55 -16.06
N VAL A 202 33.72 23.84 -17.13
CA VAL A 202 34.16 22.43 -17.06
C VAL A 202 35.66 22.29 -17.30
N ASP A 203 36.25 21.28 -16.68
CA ASP A 203 37.65 20.92 -16.87
C ASP A 203 37.91 20.54 -18.35
N PRO A 204 38.98 21.06 -18.99
CA PRO A 204 39.32 20.71 -20.37
C PRO A 204 39.43 19.21 -20.66
N SER A 205 39.80 18.39 -19.66
CA SER A 205 39.94 16.94 -19.78
C SER A 205 38.62 16.19 -20.01
N VAL A 206 37.49 16.75 -19.58
CA VAL A 206 36.15 16.12 -19.75
C VAL A 206 35.37 16.69 -20.93
N VAL A 207 35.90 17.70 -21.62
CA VAL A 207 35.22 18.33 -22.77
C VAL A 207 34.92 17.34 -23.89
N THR A 208 35.76 16.31 -24.06
CA THR A 208 35.55 15.26 -25.07
C THR A 208 34.35 14.37 -24.78
N LEU A 209 33.85 14.38 -23.55
CA LEU A 209 32.66 13.65 -23.10
C LEU A 209 31.37 14.44 -23.35
N LEU A 210 31.44 15.74 -23.67
CA LEU A 210 30.26 16.60 -23.86
C LEU A 210 29.75 16.55 -25.30
N ARG A 211 28.86 15.59 -25.56
CA ARG A 211 28.34 15.27 -26.90
C ARG A 211 26.82 15.30 -26.96
N GLU A 212 26.26 15.16 -28.16
CA GLU A 212 24.83 15.20 -28.47
C GLU A 212 23.97 14.43 -27.46
N ASN A 213 24.30 13.16 -27.20
CA ASN A 213 23.56 12.28 -26.31
C ASN A 213 24.02 12.32 -24.85
N THR A 214 24.96 13.20 -24.51
CA THR A 214 25.39 13.40 -23.12
C THR A 214 24.28 14.05 -22.32
N ARG A 215 24.09 13.59 -21.08
CA ARG A 215 23.10 14.12 -20.14
C ARG A 215 23.82 14.76 -18.95
N ILE A 216 23.23 15.84 -18.46
CA ILE A 216 23.60 16.44 -17.19
C ILE A 216 22.36 16.37 -16.31
N GLU A 217 22.46 15.63 -15.22
CA GLU A 217 21.35 15.29 -14.35
C GLU A 217 21.49 16.01 -13.03
N LEU A 218 20.39 16.57 -12.50
CA LEU A 218 20.41 17.18 -11.18
C LEU A 218 20.11 16.11 -10.11
N ARG A 219 21.12 15.78 -9.31
CA ARG A 219 21.01 14.82 -8.20
C ARG A 219 20.69 15.57 -6.91
N ASN A 220 19.65 15.10 -6.22
CA ASN A 220 19.34 15.54 -4.87
C ASN A 220 20.03 14.61 -3.87
N PRO A 221 20.53 15.15 -2.76
CA PRO A 221 21.13 14.31 -1.72
C PRO A 221 20.03 13.47 -1.06
N LYS A 222 20.18 12.15 -1.11
CA LYS A 222 19.23 11.21 -0.51
C LYS A 222 19.73 10.84 0.90
N LEU A 223 18.88 10.99 1.90
CA LEU A 223 19.13 10.46 3.23
C LEU A 223 18.77 8.98 3.23
N SER A 224 19.77 8.11 3.40
CA SER A 224 19.56 6.67 3.57
C SER A 224 19.88 6.27 5.01
N LEU A 225 19.13 5.32 5.56
CA LEU A 225 19.40 4.75 6.89
C LEU A 225 20.59 3.78 6.87
N SER A 226 20.93 3.21 5.71
CA SER A 226 22.10 2.35 5.54
C SER A 226 23.38 3.13 5.33
N ASP A 227 23.30 4.32 4.72
CA ASP A 227 24.45 5.18 4.44
C ASP A 227 24.26 6.56 5.08
N ALA A 228 24.79 6.72 6.29
CA ALA A 228 24.84 8.00 7.01
C ALA A 228 25.92 8.93 6.43
N ASN A 229 25.95 9.13 5.12
CA ASN A 229 26.88 10.04 4.47
C ASN A 229 26.40 11.50 4.63
N LEU A 230 26.64 12.05 5.83
CA LEU A 230 26.29 13.42 6.18
C LEU A 230 26.91 14.45 5.21
N SER A 231 28.06 14.15 4.60
CA SER A 231 28.73 15.03 3.65
C SER A 231 27.86 15.33 2.42
N ALA A 232 27.12 14.33 1.92
CA ALA A 232 26.24 14.51 0.76
C ALA A 232 25.05 15.44 1.05
N LEU A 233 24.54 15.41 2.28
CA LEU A 233 23.45 16.31 2.70
C LEU A 233 23.91 17.78 2.81
N LEU A 234 25.21 17.98 3.02
CA LEU A 234 25.81 19.29 3.23
C LEU A 234 26.26 19.95 1.93
N THR A 235 26.71 19.15 0.96
CA THR A 235 27.01 19.64 -0.40
C THR A 235 25.76 20.12 -1.13
N GLY A 236 24.57 19.72 -0.68
CA GLY A 236 23.31 20.08 -1.32
C GLY A 236 23.14 19.34 -2.64
N LYS A 237 22.51 19.99 -3.62
CA LYS A 237 22.32 19.38 -4.94
C LYS A 237 23.63 19.37 -5.73
N THR A 238 23.83 18.33 -6.54
CA THR A 238 24.98 18.21 -7.42
C THR A 238 24.52 17.91 -8.84
N PHE A 239 25.30 18.32 -9.84
CA PHE A 239 25.11 17.84 -11.20
C PHE A 239 25.90 16.56 -11.41
N GLU A 240 25.33 15.57 -12.08
CA GLU A 240 26.03 14.36 -12.51
C GLU A 240 26.14 14.34 -14.04
N LEU A 241 27.34 14.08 -14.54
CA LEU A 241 27.62 13.94 -15.96
C LEU A 241 27.43 12.47 -16.38
N VAL A 242 26.54 12.24 -17.33
CA VAL A 242 26.36 10.91 -17.97
C VAL A 242 26.75 11.03 -19.44
N PRO A 243 27.95 10.54 -19.83
CA PRO A 243 28.44 10.64 -21.21
C PRO A 243 27.54 9.90 -22.20
N GLY A 244 27.50 10.41 -23.44
CA GLY A 244 26.84 9.75 -24.56
C GLY A 244 27.56 10.05 -25.86
N ASP A 245 27.15 9.36 -26.93
CA ASP A 245 27.77 9.51 -28.25
C ASP A 245 27.21 10.70 -29.05
N GLY A 246 27.82 11.00 -30.19
CA GLY A 246 27.36 12.02 -31.15
C GLY A 246 28.28 13.23 -31.26
N GLU A 247 27.79 14.27 -31.93
CA GLU A 247 28.56 15.49 -32.20
C GLU A 247 28.83 16.30 -30.92
N PRO A 248 29.99 16.98 -30.79
CA PRO A 248 30.28 17.83 -29.64
C PRO A 248 29.25 18.95 -29.46
N ARG A 249 28.77 19.17 -28.23
CA ARG A 249 27.82 20.25 -27.92
C ARG A 249 28.22 21.01 -26.67
N LYS A 250 27.81 22.28 -26.59
CA LYS A 250 28.14 23.20 -25.47
C LYS A 250 26.93 23.74 -24.71
N GLU A 251 25.73 23.28 -25.04
CA GLU A 251 24.48 23.70 -24.39
C GLU A 251 23.69 22.46 -24.02
N PHE A 252 23.20 22.36 -22.79
CA PHE A 252 22.49 21.19 -22.27
C PHE A 252 21.22 21.57 -21.51
N VAL A 253 20.20 20.72 -21.59
CA VAL A 253 18.99 20.84 -20.76
C VAL A 253 19.17 19.90 -19.58
N VAL A 254 19.12 20.45 -18.36
CA VAL A 254 19.27 19.65 -17.15
C VAL A 254 17.96 18.96 -16.83
N VAL A 255 18.03 17.64 -16.64
CA VAL A 255 16.88 16.84 -16.22
C VAL A 255 16.88 16.66 -14.70
N PRO A 256 15.72 16.79 -14.02
CA PRO A 256 15.62 16.36 -12.63
C PRO A 256 15.97 14.87 -12.51
N GLY A 257 16.75 14.47 -11.50
CA GLY A 257 17.17 13.07 -11.34
C GLY A 257 16.03 12.06 -11.33
N GLU A 258 14.86 12.41 -10.80
CA GLU A 258 13.66 11.53 -10.80
C GLU A 258 13.07 11.30 -12.19
N LYS A 259 13.42 12.14 -13.18
CA LYS A 259 13.00 12.01 -14.58
C LYS A 259 14.11 11.50 -15.49
N ALA A 260 15.32 11.30 -14.97
CA ALA A 260 16.47 10.84 -15.74
C ALA A 260 16.19 9.51 -16.44
N LEU A 261 15.58 8.56 -15.73
CA LEU A 261 15.25 7.22 -16.24
C LEU A 261 14.34 7.26 -17.47
N LEU A 262 13.47 8.28 -17.62
CA LEU A 262 12.61 8.42 -18.81
C LEU A 262 13.39 8.67 -20.11
N HIS A 263 14.64 9.11 -20.00
CA HIS A 263 15.48 9.47 -21.12
C HIS A 263 16.47 8.38 -21.52
N GLU A 264 16.47 7.24 -20.82
CA GLU A 264 17.23 6.06 -21.23
C GLU A 264 16.61 5.38 -22.45
N PRO A 265 17.42 4.84 -23.37
CA PRO A 265 16.92 4.03 -24.47
C PRO A 265 16.16 2.80 -23.96
N ASP A 266 15.02 2.48 -24.57
CA ASP A 266 14.20 1.28 -24.30
C ASP A 266 13.61 1.16 -22.87
N VAL A 267 13.55 2.27 -22.13
CA VAL A 267 12.84 2.32 -20.85
C VAL A 267 11.36 1.94 -21.01
N LEU A 268 10.84 1.10 -20.12
CA LEU A 268 9.42 0.75 -20.10
C LEU A 268 8.67 1.70 -19.17
N THR A 269 7.76 2.50 -19.73
CA THR A 269 6.91 3.41 -18.96
C THR A 269 5.49 2.86 -18.83
N LEU A 270 4.95 2.90 -17.61
CA LEU A 270 3.59 2.41 -17.30
C LEU A 270 2.82 3.45 -16.51
N THR A 271 1.50 3.52 -16.74
CA THR A 271 0.59 4.34 -15.94
C THR A 271 -0.17 3.46 -14.95
N LEU A 272 -0.01 3.72 -13.65
CA LEU A 272 -0.74 3.03 -12.59
C LEU A 272 -1.86 3.91 -12.05
N THR A 273 -3.04 3.36 -11.81
CA THR A 273 -4.21 4.07 -11.26
C THR A 273 -4.56 3.56 -9.88
N ALA A 274 -4.85 4.47 -8.95
CA ALA A 274 -5.22 4.16 -7.58
C ALA A 274 -6.32 5.09 -7.07
N PRO A 275 -7.16 4.65 -6.11
CA PRO A 275 -8.13 5.54 -5.46
C PRO A 275 -7.47 6.60 -4.58
N GLU A 276 -6.26 6.33 -4.07
CA GLU A 276 -5.51 7.22 -3.19
C GLU A 276 -3.99 7.16 -3.46
N SER A 277 -3.23 8.04 -2.80
CA SER A 277 -1.77 8.13 -2.97
C SER A 277 -1.01 7.00 -2.28
N TYR A 278 -1.61 6.36 -1.27
CA TYR A 278 -0.97 5.34 -0.42
C TYR A 278 0.35 5.77 0.27
N GLY A 279 0.67 7.06 0.29
CA GLY A 279 1.97 7.55 0.78
C GLY A 279 3.13 7.29 -0.19
N ILE A 280 2.84 7.04 -1.47
CA ILE A 280 3.87 6.83 -2.49
C ILE A 280 4.26 8.17 -3.10
N ASP A 281 5.53 8.55 -2.97
CA ASP A 281 6.08 9.76 -3.59
C ASP A 281 6.85 9.47 -4.88
N ALA A 282 7.02 10.51 -5.70
CA ALA A 282 7.94 10.46 -6.83
C ALA A 282 9.35 10.16 -6.32
N GLY A 283 10.03 9.26 -7.02
CA GLY A 283 11.36 8.78 -6.70
C GLY A 283 11.43 7.51 -5.85
N GLN A 284 10.30 7.03 -5.33
CA GLN A 284 10.28 5.74 -4.64
C GLN A 284 10.53 4.55 -5.59
N PRO A 285 11.11 3.44 -5.09
CA PRO A 285 11.52 2.32 -5.94
C PRO A 285 10.34 1.48 -6.45
N LEU A 286 10.50 0.86 -7.62
CA LEU A 286 9.75 -0.35 -7.98
C LEU A 286 10.56 -1.58 -7.62
N ILE A 287 9.92 -2.51 -6.89
CA ILE A 287 10.57 -3.69 -6.34
C ILE A 287 9.97 -4.96 -6.96
N LEU A 288 10.82 -5.84 -7.47
CA LEU A 288 10.46 -7.17 -7.95
C LEU A 288 11.35 -8.21 -7.25
N HIS A 289 10.74 -9.20 -6.59
CA HIS A 289 11.46 -10.21 -5.79
C HIS A 289 12.50 -9.64 -4.80
N GLY A 290 12.23 -8.46 -4.22
CA GLY A 290 13.11 -7.80 -3.25
C GLY A 290 14.23 -6.95 -3.88
N VAL A 291 14.31 -6.87 -5.21
CA VAL A 291 15.30 -6.07 -5.94
C VAL A 291 14.63 -4.86 -6.58
N GLN A 292 15.29 -3.70 -6.53
CA GLN A 292 14.82 -2.51 -7.26
C GLN A 292 15.02 -2.71 -8.77
N VAL A 293 13.94 -2.60 -9.53
CA VAL A 293 13.92 -2.80 -10.99
C VAL A 293 13.50 -1.54 -11.76
N GLY A 294 13.14 -0.48 -11.04
CA GLY A 294 12.64 0.75 -11.60
C GLY A 294 12.31 1.79 -10.54
N GLN A 295 11.55 2.80 -10.94
CA GLN A 295 11.24 3.94 -10.09
C GLN A 295 9.89 4.57 -10.43
N VAL A 296 9.24 5.14 -9.42
CA VAL A 296 8.09 6.03 -9.59
C VAL A 296 8.60 7.38 -10.09
N ILE A 297 8.15 7.82 -11.25
CA ILE A 297 8.63 9.04 -11.90
C ILE A 297 7.79 10.26 -11.52
N ASP A 298 6.48 10.09 -11.49
CA ASP A 298 5.55 11.17 -11.21
C ASP A 298 4.26 10.65 -10.56
N ARG A 299 3.63 11.51 -9.77
CA ARG A 299 2.33 11.28 -9.13
C ARG A 299 1.43 12.48 -9.41
N LYS A 300 0.30 12.22 -10.06
CA LYS A 300 -0.68 13.24 -10.40
C LYS A 300 -2.04 12.94 -9.76
N LEU A 301 -2.61 13.92 -9.08
CA LEU A 301 -3.98 13.86 -8.56
C LEU A 301 -4.97 14.13 -9.70
N THR A 302 -6.04 13.33 -9.75
CA THR A 302 -7.14 13.45 -10.69
C THR A 302 -8.48 13.41 -9.95
N SER A 303 -9.59 13.68 -10.64
CA SER A 303 -10.92 13.59 -10.02
C SER A 303 -11.36 12.17 -9.65
N LYS A 304 -10.71 11.13 -10.18
CA LYS A 304 -11.02 9.71 -9.92
C LYS A 304 -10.10 9.06 -8.88
N GLY A 305 -9.09 9.78 -8.40
CA GLY A 305 -8.02 9.25 -7.56
C GLY A 305 -6.65 9.72 -8.03
N VAL A 306 -5.63 8.89 -7.87
CA VAL A 306 -4.23 9.21 -8.16
C VAL A 306 -3.73 8.38 -9.34
N THR A 307 -3.00 9.02 -10.26
CA THR A 307 -2.31 8.36 -11.37
C THR A 307 -0.80 8.48 -11.17
N PHE A 308 -0.11 7.35 -11.18
CA PHE A 308 1.34 7.27 -11.10
C PHE A 308 1.91 6.98 -12.48
N THR A 309 3.00 7.66 -12.83
CA THR A 309 3.85 7.26 -13.95
C THR A 309 5.06 6.56 -13.37
N VAL A 310 5.29 5.33 -13.80
CA VAL A 310 6.43 4.52 -13.35
C VAL A 310 7.30 4.13 -14.54
N ALA A 311 8.60 3.99 -14.31
CA ALA A 311 9.55 3.54 -15.30
C ALA A 311 10.30 2.31 -14.78
N ILE A 312 10.48 1.33 -15.65
CA ILE A 312 11.23 0.10 -15.42
C ILE A 312 12.47 0.15 -16.30
N GLU A 313 13.62 -0.19 -15.71
CA GLU A 313 14.91 -0.17 -16.39
C GLU A 313 14.93 -1.13 -17.60
N PRO A 314 15.68 -0.81 -18.67
CA PRO A 314 15.72 -1.64 -19.88
C PRO A 314 16.11 -3.09 -19.60
N GLN A 315 17.06 -3.33 -18.70
CA GLN A 315 17.53 -4.67 -18.32
C GLN A 315 16.45 -5.54 -17.64
N HIS A 316 15.44 -4.91 -17.02
CA HIS A 316 14.36 -5.59 -16.29
C HIS A 316 13.04 -5.61 -17.06
N ARG A 317 12.98 -4.97 -18.24
CA ARG A 317 11.78 -4.83 -19.08
C ARG A 317 11.08 -6.16 -19.34
N GLU A 318 11.83 -7.22 -19.63
CA GLU A 318 11.29 -8.53 -19.99
C GLU A 318 10.66 -9.29 -18.80
N LEU A 319 10.96 -8.90 -17.56
CA LEU A 319 10.44 -9.55 -16.36
C LEU A 319 9.01 -9.14 -16.03
N VAL A 320 8.51 -8.08 -16.67
CA VAL A 320 7.15 -7.58 -16.48
C VAL A 320 6.32 -7.96 -17.72
N LYS A 321 5.25 -8.71 -17.50
CA LYS A 321 4.30 -9.16 -18.54
C LYS A 321 2.92 -8.50 -18.36
N GLY A 322 2.05 -8.67 -19.36
CA GLY A 322 0.74 -8.02 -19.46
C GLY A 322 -0.22 -8.22 -18.27
N ASP A 323 -0.07 -9.32 -17.54
CA ASP A 323 -0.87 -9.73 -16.40
C ASP A 323 -0.26 -9.40 -15.04
N SER A 324 0.88 -8.70 -15.00
CA SER A 324 1.54 -8.28 -13.77
C SER A 324 0.61 -7.44 -12.87
N LYS A 325 0.80 -7.56 -11.56
CA LYS A 325 0.06 -6.80 -10.54
C LYS A 325 1.00 -5.86 -9.80
N PHE A 326 0.50 -4.70 -9.42
CA PHE A 326 1.27 -3.68 -8.71
C PHE A 326 0.66 -3.47 -7.33
N VAL A 327 1.47 -3.61 -6.29
CA VAL A 327 1.05 -3.60 -4.90
C VAL A 327 1.79 -2.51 -4.14
N VAL A 328 1.09 -1.76 -3.32
CA VAL A 328 1.70 -0.75 -2.43
C VAL A 328 2.67 -1.41 -1.46
N ASN A 329 3.85 -0.81 -1.28
CA ASN A 329 4.86 -1.24 -0.30
C ASN A 329 5.19 -0.14 0.74
N SER A 330 4.42 0.96 0.76
CA SER A 330 4.65 2.12 1.66
C SER A 330 3.83 2.08 2.96
N ARG A 331 3.09 0.98 3.22
CA ARG A 331 2.27 0.82 4.43
C ARG A 331 2.65 -0.46 5.17
N VAL A 332 2.55 -0.41 6.49
CA VAL A 332 2.64 -1.57 7.37
C VAL A 332 1.23 -1.95 7.77
N ASP A 333 0.85 -3.20 7.52
CA ASP A 333 -0.41 -3.77 7.97
C ASP A 333 -0.10 -4.85 9.02
N VAL A 334 -0.61 -4.69 10.23
CA VAL A 334 -0.37 -5.61 11.34
C VAL A 334 -1.67 -6.28 11.69
N LYS A 335 -1.78 -7.56 11.36
CA LYS A 335 -2.91 -8.40 11.76
C LYS A 335 -2.55 -9.12 13.06
N VAL A 336 -3.23 -8.75 14.14
CA VAL A 336 -3.06 -9.38 15.44
C VAL A 336 -4.15 -10.44 15.62
N GLY A 337 -3.75 -11.71 15.62
CA GLY A 337 -4.58 -12.85 15.95
C GLY A 337 -4.10 -13.56 17.22
N LEU A 338 -4.87 -14.55 17.69
CA LEU A 338 -4.48 -15.38 18.84
C LEU A 338 -3.42 -16.43 18.47
N ASP A 339 -3.40 -16.83 17.20
CA ASP A 339 -2.46 -17.82 16.66
C ASP A 339 -1.15 -17.18 16.19
N GLY A 340 -1.04 -15.85 16.28
CA GLY A 340 0.16 -15.11 15.92
C GLY A 340 -0.08 -13.66 15.53
N VAL A 341 1.00 -12.91 15.42
CA VAL A 341 1.02 -11.57 14.81
C VAL A 341 1.56 -11.73 13.40
N GLU A 342 0.74 -11.42 12.41
CA GLU A 342 1.15 -11.39 11.01
C GLU A 342 1.44 -9.95 10.60
N PHE A 343 2.66 -9.72 10.12
CA PHE A 343 3.06 -8.46 9.51
C PHE A 343 2.90 -8.61 8.00
N LEU A 344 1.85 -7.99 7.45
CA LEU A 344 1.59 -7.94 6.02
C LEU A 344 2.17 -6.63 5.46
N GLY A 345 3.02 -6.76 4.43
CA GLY A 345 3.62 -5.64 3.73
C GLY A 345 5.15 -5.70 3.67
N ALA A 346 5.76 -4.52 3.77
CA ALA A 346 7.18 -4.29 3.62
C ALA A 346 7.97 -4.66 4.90
N SER A 347 9.18 -5.20 4.74
CA SER A 347 10.17 -5.21 5.83
C SER A 347 10.45 -3.78 6.33
N ALA A 348 11.03 -3.61 7.52
CA ALA A 348 11.29 -2.27 8.07
C ALA A 348 12.11 -1.37 7.11
N SER A 349 13.10 -1.95 6.42
CA SER A 349 13.88 -1.24 5.39
C SER A 349 13.05 -0.89 4.16
N GLU A 350 12.22 -1.82 3.69
CA GLU A 350 11.33 -1.57 2.55
C GLU A 350 10.23 -0.56 2.87
N TRP A 351 9.74 -0.50 4.11
CA TRP A 351 8.73 0.48 4.51
C TRP A 351 9.28 1.91 4.46
N ILE A 352 10.53 2.10 4.90
CA ILE A 352 11.19 3.41 4.90
C ILE A 352 11.50 3.86 3.48
N ASN A 353 11.92 2.93 2.62
CA ASN A 353 12.11 3.20 1.19
C ASN A 353 10.78 3.39 0.46
N GLY A 354 9.72 2.74 0.94
CA GLY A 354 8.39 2.71 0.35
C GLY A 354 8.37 2.09 -1.04
N GLY A 355 7.41 2.54 -1.85
CA GLY A 355 7.35 2.25 -3.28
C GLY A 355 6.28 1.23 -3.65
N ILE A 356 6.53 0.57 -4.78
CA ILE A 356 5.56 -0.32 -5.44
C ILE A 356 6.21 -1.67 -5.69
N ARG A 357 5.60 -2.73 -5.16
CA ARG A 357 5.98 -4.11 -5.41
C ARG A 357 5.29 -4.64 -6.66
N ILE A 358 6.05 -5.31 -7.53
CA ILE A 358 5.54 -6.02 -8.70
C ILE A 358 5.34 -7.49 -8.33
N LEU A 359 4.14 -8.01 -8.59
CA LEU A 359 3.91 -9.43 -8.75
C LEU A 359 3.98 -9.73 -10.25
N PRO A 360 5.06 -10.38 -10.73
CA PRO A 360 5.21 -10.67 -12.14
C PRO A 360 4.11 -11.63 -12.57
N GLY A 361 3.59 -11.43 -13.78
CA GLY A 361 2.69 -12.37 -14.41
C GLY A 361 3.40 -13.26 -15.45
N ASP A 362 2.69 -14.25 -15.96
CA ASP A 362 3.29 -15.29 -16.80
C ASP A 362 3.17 -14.98 -18.30
N LYS A 363 2.16 -14.18 -18.70
CA LYS A 363 1.82 -13.97 -20.11
C LYS A 363 0.93 -12.76 -20.36
N GLY A 364 1.03 -12.20 -21.56
CA GLY A 364 0.08 -11.22 -22.08
C GLY A 364 0.75 -9.95 -22.57
N GLU A 365 0.05 -9.24 -23.45
CA GLU A 365 0.50 -7.95 -23.99
C GLU A 365 0.45 -6.86 -22.92
N MET A 366 1.41 -5.94 -23.01
CA MET A 366 1.50 -4.83 -22.08
C MET A 366 0.31 -3.90 -22.21
N LYS A 367 -0.32 -3.56 -21.09
CA LYS A 367 -1.48 -2.65 -21.06
C LYS A 367 -1.00 -1.22 -20.91
N ALA A 368 -1.77 -0.27 -21.43
CA ALA A 368 -1.50 1.16 -21.25
C ALA A 368 -1.68 1.61 -19.79
N SER A 369 -2.54 0.92 -19.03
CA SER A 369 -2.83 1.26 -17.65
C SER A 369 -3.04 0.02 -16.78
N TYR A 370 -2.54 0.10 -15.55
CA TYR A 370 -2.70 -0.93 -14.54
C TYR A 370 -3.31 -0.37 -13.25
N PRO A 371 -4.10 -1.16 -12.51
CA PRO A 371 -4.48 -0.81 -11.16
C PRO A 371 -3.34 -1.02 -10.16
N LEU A 372 -3.22 -0.11 -9.20
CA LEU A 372 -2.35 -0.24 -8.03
C LEU A 372 -3.18 -0.68 -6.82
N TYR A 373 -2.91 -1.88 -6.32
CA TYR A 373 -3.63 -2.51 -5.21
C TYR A 373 -3.06 -2.08 -3.87
N ALA A 374 -3.94 -1.88 -2.88
CA ALA A 374 -3.55 -1.39 -1.56
C ALA A 374 -2.69 -2.38 -0.77
N ASN A 375 -2.82 -3.69 -1.01
CA ASN A 375 -2.05 -4.74 -0.36
C ASN A 375 -2.01 -6.02 -1.22
N LEU A 376 -1.27 -7.03 -0.76
CA LEU A 376 -1.04 -8.28 -1.47
C LEU A 376 -2.34 -9.08 -1.69
N GLU A 377 -3.19 -9.18 -0.67
CA GLU A 377 -4.45 -9.93 -0.71
C GLU A 377 -5.39 -9.37 -1.78
N LYS A 378 -5.57 -8.05 -1.83
CA LYS A 378 -6.39 -7.37 -2.83
C LYS A 378 -5.89 -7.60 -4.26
N ALA A 379 -4.57 -7.69 -4.45
CA ALA A 379 -3.98 -7.98 -5.76
C ALA A 379 -4.30 -9.41 -6.23
N LEU A 380 -4.23 -10.38 -5.32
CA LEU A 380 -4.59 -11.78 -5.58
C LEU A 380 -6.09 -11.95 -5.86
N GLU A 381 -6.94 -11.21 -5.14
CA GLU A 381 -8.39 -11.19 -5.37
C GLU A 381 -8.81 -10.38 -6.60
N ASN A 382 -7.88 -9.63 -7.20
CA ASN A 382 -8.15 -8.68 -8.28
C ASN A 382 -9.22 -7.63 -7.89
N SER A 383 -9.21 -7.18 -6.63
CA SER A 383 -10.16 -6.22 -6.07
C SER A 383 -9.49 -4.88 -5.76
N LEU A 384 -10.06 -3.79 -6.25
CA LEU A 384 -9.63 -2.42 -5.91
C LEU A 384 -10.44 -1.82 -4.74
N SER A 385 -11.50 -2.50 -4.32
CA SER A 385 -12.42 -2.08 -3.27
C SER A 385 -11.81 -2.36 -1.89
N ASP A 386 -12.13 -1.52 -0.91
CA ASP A 386 -11.86 -1.82 0.50
C ASP A 386 -12.71 -2.97 1.04
N LEU A 387 -13.88 -3.19 0.44
CA LEU A 387 -14.74 -4.31 0.77
C LEU A 387 -14.42 -5.53 -0.12
N PRO A 388 -14.26 -6.73 0.46
CA PRO A 388 -14.14 -7.98 -0.29
C PRO A 388 -15.37 -8.19 -1.20
N THR A 389 -15.18 -8.96 -2.28
CA THR A 389 -16.26 -9.16 -3.27
C THR A 389 -17.38 -10.02 -2.68
N THR A 390 -18.64 -9.55 -2.74
CA THR A 390 -19.82 -10.34 -2.36
C THR A 390 -19.94 -11.58 -3.25
N THR A 391 -19.86 -12.77 -2.64
CA THR A 391 -20.05 -14.05 -3.33
C THR A 391 -21.51 -14.51 -3.27
N VAL A 392 -22.19 -14.29 -2.15
CA VAL A 392 -23.61 -14.63 -1.96
C VAL A 392 -24.26 -13.63 -1.00
N SER A 393 -25.53 -13.30 -1.27
CA SER A 393 -26.37 -12.52 -0.35
C SER A 393 -27.46 -13.41 0.24
N LEU A 394 -27.62 -13.34 1.56
CA LEU A 394 -28.65 -14.02 2.34
C LEU A 394 -29.70 -13.04 2.87
N SER A 395 -30.85 -13.57 3.25
CA SER A 395 -31.93 -12.85 3.95
C SER A 395 -32.27 -13.55 5.26
N ALA A 396 -32.42 -12.80 6.35
CA ALA A 396 -32.86 -13.32 7.66
C ALA A 396 -34.00 -12.45 8.21
N GLU A 397 -35.06 -13.01 8.77
CA GLU A 397 -36.15 -12.21 9.38
C GLU A 397 -35.69 -11.53 10.67
N THR A 398 -34.97 -12.29 11.50
CA THR A 398 -34.27 -11.81 12.69
C THR A 398 -32.78 -12.04 12.51
N LEU A 399 -31.95 -11.11 12.98
CA LEU A 399 -30.50 -11.28 12.89
C LEU A 399 -30.06 -12.19 14.04
N PRO A 400 -29.55 -13.41 13.77
CA PRO A 400 -28.87 -14.22 14.78
C PRO A 400 -27.54 -13.54 15.17
N ASP A 401 -26.83 -14.06 16.20
CA ASP A 401 -25.55 -13.51 16.67
C ASP A 401 -24.47 -13.53 15.57
N VAL A 402 -24.53 -12.60 14.62
CA VAL A 402 -23.69 -12.50 13.43
C VAL A 402 -23.59 -11.03 13.05
N GLN A 403 -22.37 -10.58 12.79
CA GLN A 403 -22.03 -9.22 12.39
C GLN A 403 -21.01 -9.18 11.25
N ALA A 404 -20.67 -8.00 10.74
CA ALA A 404 -19.55 -7.86 9.81
C ALA A 404 -18.25 -8.38 10.45
N GLY A 405 -17.48 -9.18 9.71
CA GLY A 405 -16.29 -9.89 10.17
C GLY A 405 -16.57 -11.20 10.92
N SER A 406 -17.81 -11.71 10.92
CA SER A 406 -18.11 -13.08 11.36
C SER A 406 -17.58 -14.07 10.34
N VAL A 407 -17.15 -15.25 10.78
CA VAL A 407 -16.60 -16.26 9.87
C VAL A 407 -17.70 -17.05 9.16
N VAL A 408 -17.41 -17.46 7.92
CA VAL A 408 -18.25 -18.38 7.13
C VAL A 408 -17.60 -19.76 7.16
N LEU A 409 -18.38 -20.74 7.61
CA LEU A 409 -17.93 -22.11 7.82
C LEU A 409 -18.57 -23.05 6.78
N TYR A 410 -17.79 -23.99 6.27
CA TYR A 410 -18.28 -25.15 5.54
C TYR A 410 -17.90 -26.40 6.33
N ARG A 411 -18.90 -27.19 6.79
CA ARG A 411 -18.66 -28.37 7.64
C ARG A 411 -17.71 -28.10 8.82
N LYS A 412 -17.91 -26.95 9.48
CA LYS A 412 -17.11 -26.43 10.61
C LYS A 412 -15.68 -25.98 10.27
N PHE A 413 -15.34 -25.85 8.99
CA PHE A 413 -14.06 -25.31 8.52
C PHE A 413 -14.22 -23.90 7.94
N GLU A 414 -13.32 -22.98 8.25
CA GLU A 414 -13.40 -21.57 7.80
C GLU A 414 -13.07 -21.43 6.30
N VAL A 415 -14.00 -20.85 5.55
CA VAL A 415 -13.88 -20.69 4.10
C VAL A 415 -14.15 -19.26 3.61
N GLY A 416 -14.55 -18.36 4.50
CA GLY A 416 -14.92 -17.00 4.15
C GLY A 416 -15.35 -16.15 5.34
N GLU A 417 -15.96 -15.01 5.06
CA GLU A 417 -16.41 -14.05 6.08
C GLU A 417 -17.70 -13.31 5.67
N VAL A 418 -18.39 -12.77 6.66
CA VAL A 418 -19.53 -11.87 6.50
C VAL A 418 -19.01 -10.46 6.28
N ILE A 419 -19.26 -9.88 5.12
CA ILE A 419 -18.76 -8.54 4.77
C ILE A 419 -19.67 -7.43 5.28
N THR A 420 -20.98 -7.58 5.13
CA THR A 420 -21.95 -6.53 5.44
C THR A 420 -23.26 -7.13 5.93
N VAL A 421 -23.85 -6.50 6.94
CA VAL A 421 -25.22 -6.78 7.42
C VAL A 421 -26.03 -5.49 7.32
N ARG A 422 -27.17 -5.53 6.63
CA ARG A 422 -28.02 -4.35 6.37
C ARG A 422 -29.45 -4.62 6.85
N PRO A 423 -29.97 -3.87 7.84
CA PRO A 423 -31.36 -4.01 8.25
C PRO A 423 -32.30 -3.47 7.17
N ARG A 424 -33.45 -4.13 7.01
CA ARG A 424 -34.64 -3.71 6.27
C ARG A 424 -35.84 -3.79 7.22
N THR A 425 -36.97 -3.21 6.82
CA THR A 425 -38.18 -3.09 7.67
C THR A 425 -38.59 -4.40 8.37
N ASN A 426 -38.48 -5.55 7.68
CA ASN A 426 -38.90 -6.86 8.21
C ASN A 426 -37.83 -7.98 8.07
N ALA A 427 -36.59 -7.63 7.70
CA ALA A 427 -35.53 -8.61 7.45
C ALA A 427 -34.14 -7.97 7.43
N PHE A 428 -33.08 -8.76 7.40
CA PHE A 428 -31.70 -8.35 7.20
C PHE A 428 -31.18 -8.89 5.88
N ASP A 429 -30.49 -8.06 5.10
CA ASP A 429 -29.68 -8.47 3.96
C ASP A 429 -28.24 -8.69 4.43
N ILE A 430 -27.70 -9.89 4.22
CA ILE A 430 -26.40 -10.29 4.72
C ILE A 430 -25.54 -10.70 3.53
N ASP A 431 -24.42 -10.01 3.32
CA ASP A 431 -23.52 -10.29 2.22
C ASP A 431 -22.30 -11.07 2.74
N LEU A 432 -21.95 -12.15 2.04
CA LEU A 432 -20.85 -13.04 2.40
C LEU A 432 -19.79 -13.02 1.31
N HIS A 433 -18.53 -13.08 1.72
CA HIS A 433 -17.38 -13.35 0.88
C HIS A 433 -16.90 -14.79 1.12
N ILE A 434 -16.72 -15.56 0.04
CA ILE A 434 -16.08 -16.88 0.08
C ILE A 434 -14.78 -16.78 -0.72
N LYS A 435 -13.68 -17.24 -0.12
CA LYS A 435 -12.35 -17.18 -0.74
C LYS A 435 -12.37 -17.89 -2.11
N PRO A 436 -11.66 -17.38 -3.13
CA PRO A 436 -11.72 -17.92 -4.50
C PRO A 436 -11.54 -19.43 -4.60
N GLU A 437 -10.62 -20.01 -3.82
CA GLU A 437 -10.31 -21.44 -3.77
C GLU A 437 -11.46 -22.34 -3.25
N TYR A 438 -12.41 -21.79 -2.49
CA TYR A 438 -13.55 -22.53 -1.90
C TYR A 438 -14.89 -22.26 -2.59
N ARG A 439 -14.95 -21.42 -3.61
CA ARG A 439 -16.22 -21.03 -4.27
C ARG A 439 -16.96 -22.21 -4.89
N ASN A 440 -16.24 -23.25 -5.29
CA ASN A 440 -16.77 -24.52 -5.80
C ASN A 440 -17.56 -25.34 -4.76
N LEU A 441 -17.41 -25.07 -3.45
CA LEU A 441 -18.18 -25.72 -2.38
C LEU A 441 -19.63 -25.21 -2.31
N LEU A 442 -19.87 -23.99 -2.81
CA LEU A 442 -21.18 -23.36 -2.86
C LEU A 442 -21.96 -23.85 -4.08
N THR A 443 -23.15 -24.39 -3.86
CA THR A 443 -24.02 -24.93 -4.92
C THR A 443 -25.44 -24.35 -4.83
N SER A 444 -26.31 -24.71 -5.78
CA SER A 444 -27.73 -24.36 -5.71
C SER A 444 -28.46 -25.04 -4.54
N ASN A 445 -27.89 -26.09 -3.96
CA ASN A 445 -28.47 -26.85 -2.84
C ASN A 445 -27.88 -26.44 -1.48
N SER A 446 -27.10 -25.37 -1.42
CA SER A 446 -26.52 -24.89 -0.17
C SER A 446 -27.57 -24.18 0.69
N VAL A 447 -27.72 -24.62 1.94
CA VAL A 447 -28.49 -23.92 2.97
C VAL A 447 -27.55 -23.32 4.00
N PHE A 448 -27.98 -22.24 4.63
CA PHE A 448 -27.16 -21.46 5.56
C PHE A 448 -27.85 -21.36 6.91
N TRP A 449 -27.11 -21.56 7.98
CA TRP A 449 -27.60 -21.31 9.34
C TRP A 449 -26.58 -20.54 10.15
N ALA A 450 -27.08 -19.78 11.12
CA ALA A 450 -26.21 -19.16 12.10
C ALA A 450 -25.75 -20.16 13.15
N GLU A 451 -24.49 -20.03 13.52
CA GLU A 451 -23.87 -20.71 14.63
C GLU A 451 -23.47 -19.65 15.65
N GLY A 452 -24.25 -19.57 16.75
CA GLY A 452 -23.94 -18.68 17.86
C GLY A 452 -22.60 -19.01 18.54
N GLY A 453 -22.28 -18.21 19.56
CA GLY A 453 -21.07 -18.33 20.38
C GLY A 453 -20.95 -19.66 21.14
N ALA A 454 -20.23 -19.67 22.27
CA ALA A 454 -19.91 -20.91 22.98
C ALA A 454 -21.17 -21.72 23.35
N LYS A 455 -21.36 -22.87 22.69
CA LYS A 455 -22.48 -23.77 22.96
C LYS A 455 -22.16 -24.61 24.19
N VAL A 456 -22.71 -24.20 25.33
CA VAL A 456 -22.60 -24.95 26.59
C VAL A 456 -23.68 -26.02 26.61
N GLN A 457 -23.28 -27.28 26.68
CA GLN A 457 -24.18 -28.42 26.74
C GLN A 457 -24.00 -29.12 28.08
N LEU A 458 -25.07 -29.19 28.86
CA LEU A 458 -25.13 -29.99 30.07
C LEU A 458 -25.64 -31.40 29.70
N ASN A 459 -24.81 -32.42 29.89
CA ASN A 459 -25.21 -33.81 29.72
C ASN A 459 -25.08 -34.57 31.05
N GLY A 460 -25.54 -35.82 31.09
CA GLY A 460 -25.48 -36.66 32.31
C GLY A 460 -24.06 -36.96 32.82
N SER A 461 -23.02 -36.56 32.09
CA SER A 461 -21.61 -36.72 32.46
C SER A 461 -20.93 -35.40 32.85
N GLY A 462 -21.64 -34.27 32.78
CA GLY A 462 -21.15 -32.95 33.19
C GLY A 462 -21.38 -31.83 32.17
N LEU A 463 -20.69 -30.71 32.39
CA LEU A 463 -20.73 -29.56 31.50
C LEU A 463 -19.70 -29.75 30.38
N THR A 464 -20.16 -29.80 29.13
CA THR A 464 -19.28 -29.79 27.96
C THR A 464 -19.35 -28.42 27.28
N VAL A 465 -18.19 -27.77 27.16
CA VAL A 465 -18.03 -26.54 26.39
C VAL A 465 -17.35 -26.91 25.08
N GLN A 466 -18.04 -26.75 23.95
CA GLN A 466 -17.42 -26.96 22.65
C GLN A 466 -16.42 -25.83 22.40
N ALA A 467 -15.13 -26.17 22.34
CA ALA A 467 -14.08 -25.24 21.95
C ALA A 467 -14.39 -24.71 20.53
N SER A 468 -14.78 -23.45 20.48
CA SER A 468 -15.10 -22.72 19.26
C SER A 468 -13.92 -21.79 18.97
N PRO A 469 -13.53 -21.57 17.69
CA PRO A 469 -12.60 -20.50 17.35
C PRO A 469 -13.05 -19.19 18.02
N LEU A 470 -12.15 -18.39 18.61
CA LEU A 470 -12.56 -17.20 19.37
C LEU A 470 -13.32 -16.19 18.48
N SER A 471 -13.02 -16.16 17.17
CA SER A 471 -13.79 -15.38 16.18
C SER A 471 -15.27 -15.73 16.20
N ARG A 472 -15.62 -17.02 16.26
CA ARG A 472 -17.00 -17.49 16.46
C ARG A 472 -17.52 -17.14 17.86
N ALA A 473 -16.69 -17.19 18.89
CA ALA A 473 -17.13 -16.86 20.25
C ALA A 473 -17.43 -15.35 20.44
N LEU A 474 -16.73 -14.47 19.74
CA LEU A 474 -16.86 -13.01 19.84
C LEU A 474 -17.80 -12.41 18.79
N LYS A 475 -17.81 -12.95 17.56
CA LYS A 475 -18.50 -12.37 16.41
C LYS A 475 -19.59 -13.28 15.85
N GLY A 476 -19.65 -14.54 16.28
CA GLY A 476 -20.52 -15.55 15.70
C GLY A 476 -20.01 -16.12 14.38
N ALA A 477 -20.78 -17.03 13.80
CA ALA A 477 -20.45 -17.65 12.52
C ALA A 477 -21.71 -17.95 11.71
N ILE A 478 -21.57 -17.99 10.38
CA ILE A 478 -22.56 -18.59 9.48
C ILE A 478 -21.97 -19.89 8.96
N SER A 479 -22.68 -21.00 9.14
CA SER A 479 -22.30 -22.29 8.58
C SER A 479 -23.21 -22.64 7.41
N PHE A 480 -22.68 -23.36 6.42
CA PHE A 480 -23.46 -23.88 5.32
C PHE A 480 -23.05 -25.31 4.95
N ASP A 481 -24.01 -26.04 4.38
CA ASP A 481 -23.78 -27.35 3.78
C ASP A 481 -24.74 -27.56 2.60
N ASN A 482 -24.45 -28.56 1.78
CA ASN A 482 -25.24 -28.91 0.61
C ASN A 482 -26.26 -30.00 0.98
N LEU A 483 -27.56 -29.68 0.93
CA LEU A 483 -28.64 -30.62 1.26
C LEU A 483 -29.51 -30.96 0.05
N SER A 484 -29.77 -32.25 -0.14
CA SER A 484 -30.70 -32.75 -1.15
C SER A 484 -32.11 -32.20 -0.90
N GLY A 485 -32.70 -31.55 -1.90
CA GLY A 485 -34.05 -30.95 -1.80
C GLY A 485 -34.08 -29.49 -1.36
N ALA A 486 -32.96 -28.88 -0.97
CA ALA A 486 -32.89 -27.45 -0.61
C ALA A 486 -33.35 -26.50 -1.73
N SER A 487 -33.19 -26.91 -3.00
CA SER A 487 -33.67 -26.16 -4.17
C SER A 487 -35.20 -26.13 -4.30
N ALA A 488 -35.94 -27.02 -3.63
CA ALA A 488 -37.40 -26.99 -3.63
C ALA A 488 -37.97 -25.78 -2.85
N SER A 489 -37.22 -25.29 -1.86
CA SER A 489 -37.56 -24.11 -1.06
C SER A 489 -37.18 -22.79 -1.75
N GLN A 490 -36.48 -22.83 -2.87
CA GLN A 490 -35.92 -21.63 -3.53
C GLN A 490 -36.55 -21.43 -4.92
N ARG A 491 -37.41 -20.42 -5.07
CA ARG A 491 -37.87 -19.99 -6.40
C ARG A 491 -36.72 -19.27 -7.13
N LYS A 492 -36.67 -19.41 -8.45
CA LYS A 492 -35.63 -18.82 -9.30
C LYS A 492 -35.67 -17.28 -9.15
N GLY A 493 -34.69 -16.71 -8.45
CA GLY A 493 -34.54 -15.26 -8.24
C GLY A 493 -34.60 -14.80 -6.78
N ASP A 494 -35.02 -15.66 -5.85
CA ASP A 494 -35.07 -15.30 -4.42
C ASP A 494 -33.68 -15.40 -3.77
N LYS A 495 -33.36 -14.42 -2.91
CA LYS A 495 -32.17 -14.45 -2.04
C LYS A 495 -32.27 -15.66 -1.11
N ARG A 496 -31.14 -16.33 -0.85
CA ARG A 496 -31.10 -17.50 0.03
C ARG A 496 -31.43 -17.09 1.47
N ILE A 497 -32.09 -17.95 2.23
CA ILE A 497 -32.47 -17.67 3.63
C ILE A 497 -31.33 -18.09 4.56
N LEU A 498 -31.03 -17.25 5.56
CA LEU A 498 -30.22 -17.63 6.72
C LEU A 498 -31.16 -18.11 7.83
N TYR A 499 -31.06 -19.39 8.18
CA TYR A 499 -31.83 -20.00 9.25
C TYR A 499 -31.19 -19.74 10.62
N ALA A 500 -32.00 -19.71 11.68
CA ALA A 500 -31.52 -19.48 13.05
C ALA A 500 -30.70 -20.65 13.62
N SER A 501 -30.87 -21.87 13.10
CA SER A 501 -30.17 -23.06 13.55
C SER A 501 -29.98 -24.09 12.43
N GLU A 502 -29.03 -25.01 12.63
CA GLU A 502 -28.81 -26.15 11.73
C GLU A 502 -30.09 -26.99 11.57
N THR A 503 -30.80 -27.25 12.68
CA THR A 503 -32.04 -28.04 12.66
C THR A 503 -33.12 -27.37 11.82
N ALA A 504 -33.25 -26.04 11.88
CA ALA A 504 -34.18 -25.29 11.05
C ALA A 504 -33.80 -25.34 9.56
N ALA A 505 -32.49 -25.23 9.25
CA ALA A 505 -31.99 -25.31 7.88
C ALA A 505 -32.15 -26.70 7.25
N ARG A 506 -32.08 -27.78 8.06
CA ARG A 506 -32.30 -29.16 7.60
C ARG A 506 -33.78 -29.50 7.41
N ALA A 507 -34.70 -28.66 7.91
CA ALA A 507 -36.13 -28.84 7.76
C ALA A 507 -36.66 -28.41 6.37
N VAL A 508 -35.90 -28.73 5.33
CA VAL A 508 -36.22 -28.55 3.90
C VAL A 508 -36.92 -29.77 3.29
N GLY A 509 -37.25 -30.77 4.10
CA GLY A 509 -37.99 -31.96 3.69
C GLY A 509 -39.49 -31.69 3.49
N GLY A 510 -40.28 -32.74 3.32
CA GLY A 510 -41.70 -32.56 3.03
C GLY A 510 -42.51 -32.19 4.26
N GLN A 511 -43.22 -31.07 4.17
CA GLN A 511 -44.10 -30.58 5.21
C GLN A 511 -45.34 -31.48 5.37
N ILE A 512 -45.75 -31.70 6.61
CA ILE A 512 -47.00 -32.35 7.02
C ILE A 512 -47.70 -31.47 8.06
N THR A 513 -49.02 -31.61 8.18
CA THR A 513 -49.85 -30.94 9.18
C THR A 513 -50.34 -31.99 10.17
N LEU A 514 -50.08 -31.76 11.46
CA LEU A 514 -50.59 -32.58 12.55
C LEU A 514 -51.70 -31.80 13.26
N HIS A 515 -52.88 -32.39 13.32
CA HIS A 515 -54.03 -31.84 14.03
C HIS A 515 -54.06 -32.41 15.44
N ALA A 516 -53.94 -31.54 16.44
CA ALA A 516 -53.98 -31.91 17.85
C ALA A 516 -55.12 -31.18 18.57
N PHE A 517 -55.77 -31.85 19.51
CA PHE A 517 -56.78 -31.21 20.36
C PHE A 517 -56.17 -30.30 21.43
N ASP A 518 -54.94 -30.62 21.85
CA ASP A 518 -54.18 -29.86 22.83
C ASP A 518 -52.71 -29.74 22.39
N ALA A 519 -52.09 -28.61 22.70
CA ALA A 519 -50.67 -28.34 22.47
C ALA A 519 -49.85 -28.28 23.76
N GLY A 520 -50.43 -28.54 24.93
CA GLY A 520 -49.72 -28.58 26.21
C GLY A 520 -48.53 -29.54 26.24
N LYS A 521 -48.53 -30.54 25.35
CA LYS A 521 -47.43 -31.52 25.19
C LYS A 521 -46.57 -31.30 23.94
N LEU A 522 -46.79 -30.22 23.18
CA LEU A 522 -46.12 -29.94 21.92
C LEU A 522 -45.23 -28.71 22.03
N ALA A 523 -44.10 -28.71 21.32
CA ALA A 523 -43.20 -27.57 21.25
C ALA A 523 -42.62 -27.40 19.84
N VAL A 524 -42.30 -26.16 19.47
CA VAL A 524 -41.51 -25.87 18.27
C VAL A 524 -40.13 -26.52 18.41
N GLY A 525 -39.69 -27.25 17.38
CA GLY A 525 -38.45 -28.02 17.40
C GLY A 525 -38.57 -29.41 18.02
N MET A 526 -39.76 -29.82 18.50
CA MET A 526 -39.98 -31.16 19.04
C MET A 526 -39.70 -32.23 17.97
N PRO A 527 -38.82 -33.23 18.26
CA PRO A 527 -38.43 -34.23 17.27
C PRO A 527 -39.54 -35.27 17.03
N ILE A 528 -39.64 -35.70 15.78
CA ILE A 528 -40.45 -36.85 15.35
C ILE A 528 -39.49 -38.02 15.18
N ARG A 529 -39.70 -39.09 15.96
CA ARG A 529 -38.83 -40.26 16.02
C ARG A 529 -39.53 -41.51 15.52
N TYR A 530 -38.82 -42.30 14.74
CA TYR A 530 -39.19 -43.68 14.42
C TYR A 530 -38.13 -44.61 14.98
N LEU A 531 -38.53 -45.57 15.82
CA LEU A 531 -37.59 -46.50 16.49
C LEU A 531 -36.43 -45.78 17.21
N GLY A 532 -36.73 -44.61 17.80
CA GLY A 532 -35.74 -43.77 18.48
C GLY A 532 -34.83 -42.92 17.57
N ILE A 533 -34.97 -43.01 16.24
CA ILE A 533 -34.21 -42.21 15.26
C ILE A 533 -35.01 -40.98 14.85
N ASP A 534 -34.40 -39.79 14.90
CA ASP A 534 -35.02 -38.54 14.46
C ASP A 534 -35.24 -38.57 12.93
N ILE A 535 -36.50 -38.46 12.51
CA ILE A 535 -36.90 -38.45 11.10
C ILE A 535 -37.60 -37.15 10.68
N GLY A 536 -37.84 -36.24 11.61
CA GLY A 536 -38.50 -34.97 11.37
C GLY A 536 -38.64 -34.15 12.65
N GLN A 537 -39.31 -33.00 12.55
CA GLN A 537 -39.54 -32.11 13.70
C GLN A 537 -40.72 -31.18 13.47
N ILE A 538 -41.33 -30.68 14.55
CA ILE A 538 -42.32 -29.60 14.52
C ILE A 538 -41.62 -28.26 14.18
N GLN A 539 -42.19 -27.51 13.25
CA GLN A 539 -41.73 -26.16 12.88
C GLN A 539 -42.58 -25.06 13.52
N THR A 540 -43.90 -25.16 13.46
CA THR A 540 -44.81 -24.13 13.99
C THR A 540 -46.04 -24.76 14.65
N LEU A 541 -46.66 -24.02 15.56
CA LEU A 541 -47.91 -24.37 16.23
C LEU A 541 -48.90 -23.23 16.02
N ASP A 542 -49.99 -23.49 15.29
CA ASP A 542 -51.02 -22.50 14.96
C ASP A 542 -52.33 -22.89 15.66
N LEU A 543 -52.86 -22.03 16.54
CA LEU A 543 -54.17 -22.24 17.17
C LEU A 543 -55.29 -21.82 16.22
N ILE A 544 -56.22 -22.74 15.93
CA ILE A 544 -57.40 -22.49 15.11
C ILE A 544 -58.64 -22.47 15.99
N THR A 545 -59.07 -21.27 16.36
CA THR A 545 -60.24 -21.04 17.23
C THR A 545 -61.56 -21.46 16.61
N ALA A 546 -61.66 -21.51 15.27
CA ALA A 546 -62.89 -21.93 14.58
C ALA A 546 -63.18 -23.44 14.71
N ARG A 547 -62.15 -24.27 14.91
CA ARG A 547 -62.25 -25.74 14.98
C ARG A 547 -61.82 -26.31 16.33
N ASN A 548 -61.47 -25.46 17.28
CA ASN A 548 -60.92 -25.83 18.59
C ASN A 548 -59.77 -26.85 18.46
N GLU A 549 -58.88 -26.62 17.50
CA GLU A 549 -57.72 -27.49 17.24
C GLU A 549 -56.44 -26.66 17.20
N VAL A 550 -55.31 -27.30 17.48
CA VAL A 550 -53.98 -26.78 17.20
C VAL A 550 -53.42 -27.52 15.99
N GLN A 551 -53.03 -26.76 14.97
CA GLN A 551 -52.31 -27.28 13.81
C GLN A 551 -50.81 -27.15 14.04
N ALA A 552 -50.16 -28.28 14.24
CA ALA A 552 -48.71 -28.37 14.30
C ALA A 552 -48.16 -28.67 12.90
N LYS A 553 -47.54 -27.68 12.27
CA LYS A 553 -46.82 -27.89 11.01
C LYS A 553 -45.48 -28.52 11.32
N ALA A 554 -45.22 -29.69 10.75
CA ALA A 554 -43.97 -30.41 10.93
C ALA A 554 -43.31 -30.69 9.58
N VAL A 555 -42.01 -30.95 9.62
CA VAL A 555 -41.26 -31.39 8.45
C VAL A 555 -40.64 -32.75 8.72
N LEU A 556 -40.87 -33.67 7.79
CA LEU A 556 -40.13 -34.94 7.72
C LEU A 556 -38.91 -34.76 6.83
N TYR A 557 -37.75 -35.26 7.23
CA TYR A 557 -36.53 -35.14 6.44
C TYR A 557 -36.68 -35.79 5.05
N PRO A 558 -35.97 -35.28 4.03
CA PRO A 558 -36.13 -35.72 2.63
C PRO A 558 -36.03 -37.24 2.44
N GLU A 559 -35.20 -37.91 3.22
CA GLU A 559 -34.96 -39.36 3.15
C GLU A 559 -36.16 -40.18 3.65
N TYR A 560 -36.99 -39.61 4.54
CA TYR A 560 -38.07 -40.31 5.23
C TYR A 560 -39.47 -39.92 4.74
N VAL A 561 -39.61 -38.75 4.10
CA VAL A 561 -40.91 -38.21 3.70
C VAL A 561 -41.76 -39.18 2.88
N GLN A 562 -41.17 -39.91 1.91
CA GLN A 562 -41.91 -40.83 1.03
C GLN A 562 -42.43 -42.07 1.77
N THR A 563 -41.80 -42.42 2.88
CA THR A 563 -42.14 -43.60 3.70
C THR A 563 -43.23 -43.26 4.71
N PHE A 564 -43.11 -42.12 5.40
CA PHE A 564 -43.99 -41.77 6.52
C PHE A 564 -45.13 -40.81 6.17
N ALA A 565 -45.06 -40.04 5.09
CA ALA A 565 -46.17 -39.19 4.66
C ALA A 565 -47.21 -39.99 3.85
N ARG A 566 -47.74 -41.07 4.45
CA ARG A 566 -48.70 -42.01 3.84
C ARG A 566 -49.93 -42.21 4.70
N GLY A 567 -51.09 -42.42 4.07
CA GLY A 567 -52.32 -42.76 4.76
C GLY A 567 -52.16 -43.98 5.66
N GLY A 568 -52.73 -43.91 6.86
CA GLY A 568 -52.58 -44.93 7.90
C GLY A 568 -51.38 -44.72 8.83
N THR A 569 -50.54 -43.72 8.57
CA THR A 569 -49.45 -43.34 9.49
C THR A 569 -50.04 -42.73 10.76
N ARG A 570 -49.53 -43.16 11.92
CA ARG A 570 -49.98 -42.69 13.24
C ARG A 570 -48.86 -41.90 13.89
N PHE A 571 -49.19 -40.72 14.41
CA PHE A 571 -48.28 -39.90 15.19
C PHE A 571 -48.81 -39.82 16.60
N SER A 572 -47.97 -40.05 17.60
CA SER A 572 -48.37 -39.96 19.00
C SER A 572 -47.28 -39.31 19.83
N VAL A 573 -47.68 -38.48 20.78
CA VAL A 573 -46.75 -37.87 21.74
C VAL A 573 -46.38 -38.91 22.77
N VAL A 574 -45.08 -39.09 23.01
CA VAL A 574 -44.59 -39.92 24.11
C VAL A 574 -44.38 -39.05 25.35
N THR A 575 -45.08 -39.37 26.43
CA THR A 575 -44.97 -38.70 27.73
C THR A 575 -44.44 -39.67 28.79
N PRO A 576 -43.74 -39.16 29.84
CA PRO A 576 -43.16 -40.03 30.85
C PRO A 576 -44.26 -40.71 31.67
N GLN A 577 -44.17 -42.03 31.86
CA GLN A 577 -45.11 -42.79 32.66
C GLN A 577 -44.43 -43.27 33.95
N ILE A 578 -44.97 -42.85 35.09
CA ILE A 578 -44.48 -43.21 36.43
C ILE A 578 -45.65 -43.81 37.19
N SER A 579 -45.57 -45.11 37.47
CA SER A 579 -46.60 -45.84 38.20
C SER A 579 -45.98 -46.80 39.21
N ALA A 580 -46.81 -47.41 40.07
CA ALA A 580 -46.36 -48.46 40.98
C ALA A 580 -45.89 -49.75 40.24
N ALA A 581 -46.26 -49.93 38.96
CA ALA A 581 -45.86 -51.07 38.14
C ALA A 581 -44.49 -50.90 37.47
N GLY A 582 -43.98 -49.67 37.39
CA GLY A 582 -42.72 -49.36 36.71
C GLY A 582 -42.65 -47.92 36.21
N VAL A 583 -41.49 -47.59 35.65
CA VAL A 583 -41.20 -46.31 35.01
C VAL A 583 -40.87 -46.54 33.54
N GLU A 584 -41.55 -45.82 32.64
CA GLU A 584 -41.30 -45.87 31.20
C GLU A 584 -41.05 -44.46 30.67
N HIS A 585 -40.21 -44.36 29.63
CA HIS A 585 -39.91 -43.12 28.91
C HIS A 585 -39.37 -41.98 29.79
N LEU A 586 -38.52 -42.27 30.79
CA LEU A 586 -37.95 -41.24 31.68
C LEU A 586 -37.13 -40.16 30.94
N ASP A 587 -36.59 -40.46 29.75
CA ASP A 587 -35.91 -39.50 28.89
C ASP A 587 -36.85 -38.37 28.42
N THR A 588 -38.15 -38.66 28.30
CA THR A 588 -39.17 -37.69 27.87
C THR A 588 -39.52 -36.65 28.93
N ILE A 589 -39.04 -36.80 30.18
CA ILE A 589 -39.16 -35.76 31.22
C ILE A 589 -38.42 -34.49 30.79
N LEU A 590 -37.24 -34.65 30.16
CA LEU A 590 -36.40 -33.54 29.73
C LEU A 590 -36.60 -33.21 28.25
N GLN A 591 -36.83 -34.23 27.41
CA GLN A 591 -36.98 -34.04 25.97
C GLN A 591 -38.14 -34.87 25.42
N PRO A 592 -39.38 -34.34 25.44
CA PRO A 592 -40.51 -35.03 24.84
C PRO A 592 -40.32 -35.16 23.32
N TYR A 593 -40.86 -36.23 22.74
CA TYR A 593 -40.81 -36.47 21.30
C TYR A 593 -42.13 -37.07 20.79
N ILE A 594 -42.32 -37.00 19.48
CA ILE A 594 -43.44 -37.65 18.79
C ILE A 594 -42.94 -38.98 18.24
N ASN A 595 -43.53 -40.10 18.68
CA ASN A 595 -43.32 -41.38 18.01
C ASN A 595 -44.20 -41.45 16.76
N VAL A 596 -43.70 -42.11 15.72
CA VAL A 596 -44.45 -42.33 14.48
C VAL A 596 -44.48 -43.80 14.14
N GLU A 597 -45.61 -44.25 13.60
CA GLU A 597 -45.80 -45.60 13.07
C GLU A 597 -46.22 -45.51 11.59
N PRO A 598 -45.48 -46.12 10.65
CA PRO A 598 -45.69 -45.91 9.22
C PRO A 598 -46.95 -46.62 8.69
N GLY A 599 -47.73 -45.92 7.88
CA GLY A 599 -48.86 -46.48 7.13
C GLY A 599 -48.51 -46.94 5.72
N ARG A 600 -49.33 -47.84 5.15
CA ARG A 600 -49.14 -48.36 3.77
C ARG A 600 -50.08 -47.73 2.72
N GLY A 601 -50.81 -46.67 3.05
CA GLY A 601 -51.79 -46.01 2.18
C GLY A 601 -51.19 -45.02 1.15
N ASN A 602 -52.09 -44.33 0.45
CA ASN A 602 -51.74 -43.27 -0.51
C ASN A 602 -50.98 -42.11 0.17
N PRO A 603 -50.13 -41.36 -0.56
CA PRO A 603 -49.47 -40.19 0.00
C PRO A 603 -50.46 -39.22 0.64
N ARG A 604 -50.19 -38.83 1.88
CA ARG A 604 -51.05 -37.94 2.68
C ARG A 604 -50.17 -36.95 3.45
N ARG A 605 -50.65 -35.72 3.59
CA ARG A 605 -49.91 -34.64 4.29
C ARG A 605 -50.57 -34.18 5.58
N ASP A 606 -51.83 -34.52 5.80
CA ASP A 606 -52.59 -34.12 6.98
C ASP A 606 -52.89 -35.33 7.87
N PHE A 607 -52.51 -35.25 9.14
CA PHE A 607 -52.58 -36.35 10.11
C PHE A 607 -53.18 -35.86 11.43
N GLU A 608 -53.83 -36.75 12.16
CA GLU A 608 -54.27 -36.48 13.53
C GLU A 608 -53.23 -37.01 14.52
N LEU A 609 -52.96 -36.23 15.55
CA LEU A 609 -52.05 -36.60 16.63
C LEU A 609 -52.80 -37.39 17.70
N GLN A 610 -52.35 -38.61 17.96
CA GLN A 610 -53.00 -39.56 18.87
C GLN A 610 -52.43 -39.48 20.29
N GLU A 611 -53.26 -39.74 21.31
CA GLU A 611 -52.84 -39.65 22.72
C GLU A 611 -52.02 -40.85 23.23
N ALA A 612 -52.18 -42.04 22.63
CA ALA A 612 -51.48 -43.25 23.05
C ALA A 612 -50.59 -43.81 21.93
N THR A 613 -49.36 -44.17 22.30
CA THR A 613 -48.40 -44.79 21.40
C THR A 613 -48.62 -46.30 21.37
N ILE A 614 -48.68 -46.92 20.18
CA ILE A 614 -48.47 -48.37 20.05
C ILE A 614 -46.97 -48.58 20.17
N THR A 615 -46.50 -48.87 21.39
CA THR A 615 -45.07 -48.76 21.72
C THR A 615 -44.23 -49.88 21.14
N ASP A 616 -44.82 -50.93 20.56
CA ASP A 616 -44.03 -52.09 20.15
C ASP A 616 -44.25 -52.54 18.69
N SER A 617 -43.26 -52.20 17.87
CA SER A 617 -43.18 -52.58 16.46
C SER A 617 -43.07 -54.10 16.24
N ARG A 618 -42.76 -54.90 17.28
CA ARG A 618 -42.71 -56.36 17.19
C ARG A 618 -44.06 -56.99 16.81
N TYR A 619 -45.16 -56.28 17.02
CA TYR A 619 -46.51 -56.76 16.73
C TYR A 619 -47.12 -56.21 15.43
N LEU A 620 -46.38 -55.36 14.69
CA LEU A 620 -46.84 -54.75 13.42
C LEU A 620 -47.04 -55.74 12.27
N ASP A 621 -46.20 -56.77 12.20
CA ASP A 621 -46.25 -57.81 11.16
C ASP A 621 -47.04 -59.06 11.60
N GLY A 622 -47.71 -59.00 12.76
CA GLY A 622 -48.51 -60.08 13.33
C GLY A 622 -49.93 -60.17 12.75
N LEU A 623 -50.67 -61.21 13.14
CA LEU A 623 -52.08 -61.36 12.79
C LEU A 623 -52.95 -60.44 13.66
N SER A 624 -53.62 -59.47 13.03
CA SER A 624 -54.63 -58.64 13.71
C SER A 624 -55.93 -59.41 13.88
N ILE A 625 -56.37 -59.57 15.13
CA ILE A 625 -57.64 -60.19 15.50
C ILE A 625 -58.53 -59.17 16.23
N ILE A 626 -59.83 -59.21 15.96
CA ILE A 626 -60.85 -58.41 16.68
C ILE A 626 -61.48 -59.30 17.74
N VAL A 627 -61.59 -58.81 18.96
CA VAL A 627 -62.15 -59.55 20.09
C VAL A 627 -63.33 -58.77 20.64
N GLU A 628 -64.53 -59.35 20.57
CA GLU A 628 -65.74 -58.72 21.10
C GLU A 628 -65.85 -58.96 22.62
N ALA A 629 -66.08 -57.90 23.39
CA ALA A 629 -66.31 -57.93 24.82
C ALA A 629 -67.55 -57.10 25.20
N PRO A 630 -68.31 -57.47 26.26
CA PRO A 630 -69.47 -56.67 26.70
C PRO A 630 -69.10 -55.26 27.17
N GLU A 631 -67.93 -55.09 27.76
CA GLU A 631 -67.39 -53.83 28.27
C GLU A 631 -65.86 -53.80 28.18
N ALA A 632 -65.26 -52.60 28.18
CA ALA A 632 -63.80 -52.45 28.10
C ALA A 632 -63.07 -52.85 29.39
N GLY A 633 -63.70 -52.71 30.56
CA GLY A 633 -63.08 -53.00 31.85
C GLY A 633 -61.76 -52.24 32.05
N SER A 634 -60.67 -52.98 32.33
CA SER A 634 -59.30 -52.46 32.44
C SER A 634 -58.48 -52.59 31.16
N LEU A 635 -59.11 -52.96 30.03
CA LEU A 635 -58.42 -53.06 28.75
C LEU A 635 -58.12 -51.66 28.24
N GLY A 636 -56.84 -51.41 27.95
CA GLY A 636 -56.36 -50.22 27.27
C GLY A 636 -55.49 -50.58 26.08
N ILE A 637 -55.26 -49.62 25.18
CA ILE A 637 -54.24 -49.74 24.14
C ILE A 637 -52.89 -50.04 24.82
N GLY A 638 -52.19 -51.07 24.35
CA GLY A 638 -50.94 -51.57 24.94
C GLY A 638 -51.11 -52.73 25.91
N THR A 639 -52.34 -53.11 26.30
CA THR A 639 -52.57 -54.23 27.23
C THR A 639 -52.01 -55.54 26.64
N PRO A 640 -51.15 -56.28 27.36
CA PRO A 640 -50.54 -57.50 26.83
C PRO A 640 -51.54 -58.64 26.70
N VAL A 641 -51.50 -59.32 25.55
CA VAL A 641 -52.18 -60.60 25.30
C VAL A 641 -51.25 -61.71 25.73
N LEU A 642 -51.70 -62.53 26.68
CA LEU A 642 -50.89 -63.54 27.33
C LEU A 642 -51.30 -64.93 26.88
N PHE A 643 -50.33 -65.77 26.51
CA PHE A 643 -50.53 -67.21 26.36
C PHE A 643 -49.66 -67.94 27.39
N ARG A 644 -50.32 -68.65 28.31
CA ARG A 644 -49.65 -69.36 29.43
C ARG A 644 -48.72 -68.46 30.26
N GLY A 645 -49.09 -67.19 30.43
CA GLY A 645 -48.32 -66.21 31.20
C GLY A 645 -47.14 -65.58 30.45
N LEU A 646 -46.91 -65.91 29.18
CA LEU A 646 -45.96 -65.22 28.31
C LEU A 646 -46.71 -64.24 27.41
N GLU A 647 -46.15 -63.05 27.23
CA GLU A 647 -46.68 -62.04 26.32
C GLU A 647 -46.48 -62.51 24.87
N VAL A 648 -47.58 -62.59 24.12
CA VAL A 648 -47.60 -63.04 22.72
C VAL A 648 -48.32 -62.07 21.79
N GLY A 649 -48.84 -60.96 22.31
CA GLY A 649 -49.53 -59.93 21.55
C GLY A 649 -49.88 -58.73 22.42
N THR A 650 -50.54 -57.73 21.83
CA THR A 650 -50.98 -56.52 22.54
C THR A 650 -52.29 -55.97 21.96
N VAL A 651 -53.07 -55.27 22.77
CA VAL A 651 -54.28 -54.55 22.33
C VAL A 651 -53.89 -53.30 21.55
N THR A 652 -54.24 -53.23 20.27
CA THR A 652 -53.83 -52.14 19.36
C THR A 652 -54.88 -51.03 19.20
N GLY A 653 -56.11 -51.25 19.67
CA GLY A 653 -57.22 -50.32 19.57
C GLY A 653 -58.43 -50.86 20.33
N ILE A 654 -59.34 -49.96 20.71
CA ILE A 654 -60.61 -50.29 21.35
C ILE A 654 -61.67 -49.39 20.72
N THR A 655 -62.72 -49.98 20.16
CA THR A 655 -63.84 -49.23 19.59
C THR A 655 -65.17 -49.81 20.08
N LEU A 656 -66.26 -49.03 20.02
CA LEU A 656 -67.58 -49.60 20.17
C LEU A 656 -67.97 -50.31 18.87
N GLY A 657 -68.72 -51.40 18.99
CA GLY A 657 -69.38 -52.05 17.88
C GLY A 657 -70.37 -51.10 17.20
N THR A 658 -70.73 -51.39 15.95
CA THR A 658 -71.56 -50.50 15.12
C THR A 658 -72.92 -50.16 15.76
N LEU A 659 -73.45 -51.02 16.63
CA LEU A 659 -74.70 -50.81 17.36
C LEU A 659 -74.50 -50.38 18.82
N SER A 660 -73.25 -50.12 19.24
CA SER A 660 -72.87 -49.72 20.60
C SER A 660 -73.27 -50.69 21.72
N ASP A 661 -73.50 -51.96 21.37
CA ASP A 661 -73.90 -53.04 22.27
C ASP A 661 -72.71 -53.86 22.82
N ARG A 662 -71.51 -53.62 22.30
CA ARG A 662 -70.25 -54.29 22.68
C ARG A 662 -69.03 -53.44 22.34
N VAL A 663 -67.89 -53.82 22.89
CA VAL A 663 -66.56 -53.25 22.64
C VAL A 663 -65.75 -54.23 21.78
N MET A 664 -64.98 -53.73 20.82
CA MET A 664 -64.21 -54.49 19.84
C MET A 664 -62.76 -54.04 19.72
#